data_AF-A0A2H4SUH3-F1
#
_entry.id   AF-A0A2H4SUH3-F1
#
_cell.length_a   1.000
_cell.length_b   1.000
_cell.length_c   1.000
_cell.angle_alpha   90.00
_cell.angle_beta   90.00
_cell.angle_gamma   90.00
#
_symmetry.space_group_name_H-M   'P 1'
#
loop_
_entity.id
_entity.type
_entity.pdbx_description
1 polymer ?
#
loop_
_entity_poly.entity_id
_entity_poly.type
_entity_poly.pdbx_seq_one_letter_code
_entity_poly.pdbx_strand_id
1 'polypeptide(L)'
;MARRFGCLLCGFDIEDVPTSEPDNWKTRYRAVYRNGSDALVSGVALYDTYPVWRVPKDPMLRWDTVPTEDDLLQLPVMKTRAANGLHGFIIHDACWCLLQKVPGASLVSLQRMMAVCRSLPFPVTLNGLCWGHDYGGLLRPWLDDRYAWQEGFFYLREECAIVGAVANPFHGPEITGLLSNLEAKDADPGGPVQSSVNGDCFTRLPLELRSMILVLLPTNDALSLRLVSRTFQSLLSDLTFWRSRFLPGGERGFLFEAREPSIFNHLGALLELYRLTRKSIANPELLNRRRIWHLAQRLLPLIQPPLISNIGCQRTETVTSPGWHTLRSMVQREDLAPQRPIFGIPHYPTTTAEIQVPPGAVRVGIAVIDTGVWDYITGIRIMGQGQDGESQFAGYLFIRNEHFFDVTALHGFRVAMGRNGLRALQVIGPRHQASRWVGRSENVPISGRLMTSGQITSIRVTLDGYKITALSVHARQTDDGHTHFAETESLRHTAIWYPNPPPASLVLNEASFTNMYPLRTVYEPLCWVNFGGDRGCRLSSLQGFIYNEGSTPQGLRFLYDDAAEEMRDASLVQLGGISDNELPDAPRFTIDGTGGERICSLSVGFRRLPEDDASTGYRPDGFIQYLTITTNRGRSKTIGQFDRDLEMRDVPAAPGTTITGLYANRGDERVFVNLGVISEHL
;
A
#
# COMPACT_ATOMS: atom_id res chain seq x y z
N MET A 1 -14.30 -16.85 -16.11
CA MET A 1 -12.87 -16.45 -15.96
C MET A 1 -12.13 -17.55 -15.21
N ALA A 2 -11.10 -18.16 -15.81
CA ALA A 2 -10.21 -19.06 -15.08
C ALA A 2 -9.57 -18.28 -13.92
N ARG A 3 -9.79 -18.72 -12.68
CA ARG A 3 -9.22 -18.08 -11.50
C ARG A 3 -7.72 -18.37 -11.47
N ARG A 4 -6.90 -17.38 -11.82
CA ARG A 4 -5.43 -17.46 -11.79
C ARG A 4 -4.93 -17.36 -10.36
N PHE A 5 -4.00 -18.24 -9.97
CA PHE A 5 -3.40 -18.21 -8.64
C PHE A 5 -1.96 -17.70 -8.73
N GLY A 6 -1.70 -16.55 -8.12
CA GLY A 6 -0.38 -15.93 -8.13
C GLY A 6 0.49 -16.48 -7.00
N CYS A 7 1.75 -16.80 -7.29
CA CYS A 7 2.73 -17.14 -6.26
C CYS A 7 2.89 -16.00 -5.26
N LEU A 8 2.89 -16.34 -3.97
CA LEU A 8 2.98 -15.34 -2.91
C LEU A 8 4.23 -14.44 -3.01
N LEU A 9 5.36 -14.94 -3.54
CA LEU A 9 6.62 -14.20 -3.59
C LEU A 9 6.79 -13.42 -4.90
N CYS A 10 6.67 -14.08 -6.05
CA CYS A 10 6.97 -13.45 -7.34
C CYS A 10 5.75 -12.84 -8.03
N GLY A 11 4.53 -13.12 -7.53
CA GLY A 11 3.27 -12.64 -8.09
C GLY A 11 2.86 -13.27 -9.42
N PHE A 12 3.75 -14.06 -10.03
CA PHE A 12 3.51 -14.75 -11.29
C PHE A 12 2.61 -15.97 -11.08
N ASP A 13 1.88 -16.35 -12.14
CA ASP A 13 0.88 -17.41 -12.08
C ASP A 13 1.53 -18.79 -11.84
N ILE A 14 0.87 -19.61 -11.02
CA ILE A 14 1.04 -21.07 -11.02
C ILE A 14 0.10 -21.61 -12.10
N GLU A 15 0.68 -22.08 -13.20
CA GLU A 15 -0.04 -22.46 -14.41
C GLU A 15 -0.28 -23.97 -14.46
N ASP A 16 -1.44 -24.35 -14.98
CA ASP A 16 -1.72 -25.72 -15.43
C ASP A 16 -1.22 -25.82 -16.88
N VAL A 17 -0.08 -26.46 -17.09
CA VAL A 17 0.54 -26.63 -18.41
C VAL A 17 0.41 -28.10 -18.81
N PRO A 18 0.03 -28.43 -20.06
CA PRO A 18 -0.01 -29.81 -20.52
C PRO A 18 1.30 -30.54 -20.23
N THR A 19 1.19 -31.80 -19.81
CA THR A 19 2.25 -32.70 -19.32
C THR A 19 3.42 -32.97 -20.30
N SER A 20 3.47 -32.33 -21.47
CA SER A 20 4.56 -32.45 -22.45
C SER A 20 5.87 -31.76 -22.04
N GLU A 21 5.86 -30.89 -21.01
CA GLU A 21 7.05 -30.25 -20.44
C GLU A 21 7.17 -30.53 -18.93
N PRO A 22 7.57 -31.74 -18.51
CA PRO A 22 7.63 -32.12 -17.09
C PRO A 22 8.62 -31.25 -16.26
N ASP A 23 9.55 -30.54 -16.91
CA ASP A 23 10.52 -29.63 -16.30
C ASP A 23 10.08 -28.16 -16.24
N ASN A 24 8.81 -27.87 -16.50
CA ASN A 24 8.30 -26.50 -16.40
C ASN A 24 8.21 -26.05 -14.93
N TRP A 25 9.00 -25.04 -14.56
CA TRP A 25 9.02 -24.52 -13.18
C TRP A 25 7.69 -23.86 -12.75
N LYS A 26 6.87 -23.41 -13.71
CA LYS A 26 5.62 -22.68 -13.46
C LYS A 26 4.51 -23.56 -12.89
N THR A 27 4.59 -24.87 -13.10
CA THR A 27 3.64 -25.86 -12.57
C THR A 27 4.04 -26.37 -11.19
N ARG A 28 5.31 -26.16 -10.78
CA ARG A 28 5.87 -26.68 -9.53
C ARG A 28 5.71 -25.70 -8.39
N TYR A 29 5.07 -26.13 -7.31
CA TYR A 29 4.78 -25.27 -6.17
C TYR A 29 4.94 -25.98 -4.83
N ARG A 30 5.02 -25.18 -3.77
CA ARG A 30 4.88 -25.59 -2.37
C ARG A 30 3.75 -24.76 -1.75
N ALA A 31 3.24 -25.22 -0.62
CA ALA A 31 2.34 -24.44 0.21
C ALA A 31 2.98 -24.14 1.56
N VAL A 32 2.87 -22.89 2.00
CA VAL A 32 2.99 -22.55 3.42
C VAL A 32 1.57 -22.57 3.98
N TYR A 33 1.32 -23.45 4.94
CA TYR A 33 -0.03 -23.74 5.37
C TYR A 33 -0.13 -23.89 6.88
N ARG A 34 -1.34 -23.72 7.40
CA ARG A 34 -1.65 -24.03 8.79
C ARG A 34 -2.35 -25.36 8.91
N ASN A 35 -2.10 -26.05 10.03
CA ASN A 35 -2.88 -27.16 10.51
C ASN A 35 -3.21 -26.89 11.99
N GLY A 36 -4.42 -26.38 12.26
CA GLY A 36 -4.77 -25.89 13.59
C GLY A 36 -3.93 -24.67 13.98
N SER A 37 -3.14 -24.78 15.05
CA SER A 37 -2.21 -23.74 15.51
C SER A 37 -0.85 -23.77 14.83
N ASP A 38 -0.49 -24.87 14.16
CA ASP A 38 0.85 -25.06 13.61
C ASP A 38 0.95 -24.47 12.20
N ALA A 39 2.09 -23.86 11.89
CA ALA A 39 2.45 -23.39 10.56
C ALA A 39 3.54 -24.27 9.97
N LEU A 40 3.28 -24.82 8.80
CA LEU A 40 4.07 -25.86 8.13
C LEU A 40 4.38 -25.44 6.69
N VAL A 41 5.39 -26.08 6.10
CA VAL A 41 5.70 -25.99 4.67
C VAL A 41 5.61 -27.37 4.06
N SER A 42 5.00 -27.47 2.89
CA SER A 42 4.82 -28.74 2.19
C SER A 42 6.06 -29.15 1.39
N GLY A 43 6.04 -30.40 0.92
CA GLY A 43 6.88 -30.87 -0.18
C GLY A 43 6.53 -30.19 -1.51
N VAL A 44 7.22 -30.60 -2.58
CA VAL A 44 7.00 -30.06 -3.94
C VAL A 44 5.81 -30.75 -4.59
N ALA A 45 4.82 -29.97 -4.97
CA ALA A 45 3.65 -30.42 -5.70
C ALA A 45 3.73 -30.02 -7.19
N LEU A 46 3.01 -30.76 -8.02
CA LEU A 46 2.72 -30.41 -9.41
C LEU A 46 1.28 -29.91 -9.50
N TYR A 47 1.07 -28.79 -10.20
CA TYR A 47 -0.27 -28.29 -10.48
C TYR A 47 -0.76 -28.87 -11.81
N ASP A 48 -1.65 -29.86 -11.73
CA ASP A 48 -2.15 -30.64 -12.87
C ASP A 48 -3.68 -30.75 -12.91
N THR A 49 -4.38 -30.32 -11.85
CA THR A 49 -5.83 -30.53 -11.70
C THR A 49 -6.50 -29.33 -11.03
N TYR A 50 -7.23 -28.52 -11.80
CA TYR A 50 -8.13 -27.51 -11.23
C TYR A 50 -9.41 -28.15 -10.67
N PRO A 51 -9.99 -27.70 -9.53
CA PRO A 51 -9.54 -26.66 -8.59
C PRO A 51 -8.78 -27.22 -7.37
N VAL A 52 -8.31 -28.47 -7.43
CA VAL A 52 -7.84 -29.21 -6.25
C VAL A 52 -6.35 -29.00 -6.04
N TRP A 53 -5.98 -28.50 -4.86
CA TRP A 53 -4.58 -28.31 -4.48
C TRP A 53 -4.15 -29.48 -3.59
N ARG A 54 -3.19 -30.27 -4.07
CA ARG A 54 -2.62 -31.42 -3.36
C ARG A 54 -1.13 -31.20 -3.14
N VAL A 55 -0.68 -31.36 -1.90
CA VAL A 55 0.72 -31.17 -1.54
C VAL A 55 1.25 -32.34 -0.70
N PRO A 56 2.50 -32.78 -0.88
CA PRO A 56 3.11 -33.75 0.04
C PRO A 56 3.24 -33.17 1.45
N LYS A 57 2.88 -33.94 2.47
CA LYS A 57 3.01 -33.53 3.88
C LYS A 57 4.47 -33.36 4.31
N ASP A 58 5.35 -34.23 3.84
CA ASP A 58 6.79 -34.14 4.12
C ASP A 58 7.44 -33.05 3.24
N PRO A 59 8.10 -32.04 3.83
CA PRO A 59 8.77 -30.99 3.09
C PRO A 59 9.90 -31.46 2.15
N MET A 60 10.44 -32.67 2.37
CA MET A 60 11.53 -33.24 1.58
C MET A 60 11.05 -34.02 0.36
N LEU A 61 9.76 -34.38 0.30
CA LEU A 61 9.21 -35.16 -0.81
C LEU A 61 8.76 -34.28 -1.98
N ARG A 62 8.76 -34.89 -3.16
CA ARG A 62 8.14 -34.39 -4.39
C ARG A 62 6.93 -35.25 -4.75
N TRP A 63 6.00 -34.68 -5.52
CA TRP A 63 4.77 -35.35 -5.98
C TRP A 63 5.01 -36.73 -6.61
N ASP A 64 6.13 -36.94 -7.29
CA ASP A 64 6.54 -38.19 -7.98
C ASP A 64 7.24 -39.20 -7.07
N THR A 65 7.59 -38.79 -5.85
CA THR A 65 8.32 -39.58 -4.87
C THR A 65 7.47 -39.91 -3.64
N VAL A 66 6.19 -39.53 -3.64
CA VAL A 66 5.28 -39.79 -2.54
C VAL A 66 4.94 -41.29 -2.52
N PRO A 67 5.13 -41.99 -1.38
CA PRO A 67 4.89 -43.44 -1.31
C PRO A 67 3.43 -43.82 -1.48
N THR A 68 2.50 -43.03 -0.91
CA THR A 68 1.06 -43.31 -0.92
C THR A 68 0.23 -42.04 -1.08
N GLU A 69 -0.99 -42.14 -1.61
CA GLU A 69 -1.92 -41.00 -1.71
C GLU A 69 -2.27 -40.42 -0.32
N ASP A 70 -2.19 -41.22 0.76
CA ASP A 70 -2.44 -40.76 2.13
C ASP A 70 -1.38 -39.77 2.64
N ASP A 71 -0.20 -39.73 2.00
CA ASP A 71 0.87 -38.78 2.29
C ASP A 71 0.67 -37.42 1.57
N LEU A 72 -0.34 -37.33 0.69
CA LEU A 72 -0.79 -36.08 0.11
C LEU A 72 -1.85 -35.42 1.00
N LEU A 73 -1.82 -34.10 1.02
CA LEU A 73 -2.79 -33.27 1.72
C LEU A 73 -3.54 -32.41 0.71
N GLN A 74 -4.87 -32.54 0.68
CA GLN A 74 -5.72 -31.60 -0.04
C GLN A 74 -5.88 -30.32 0.78
N LEU A 75 -5.52 -29.18 0.21
CA LEU A 75 -5.38 -27.93 0.93
C LEU A 75 -6.27 -26.83 0.34
N PRO A 76 -7.16 -26.19 1.13
CA PRO A 76 -7.77 -24.93 0.74
C PRO A 76 -6.69 -23.84 0.68
N VAL A 77 -6.52 -23.18 -0.48
CA VAL A 77 -5.51 -22.12 -0.65
C VAL A 77 -6.10 -20.75 -0.98
N MET A 78 -5.33 -19.69 -0.70
CA MET A 78 -5.64 -18.31 -1.11
C MET A 78 -7.02 -17.83 -0.62
N LYS A 79 -7.91 -17.33 -1.50
CA LYS A 79 -9.25 -16.83 -1.13
C LYS A 79 -10.23 -17.92 -0.67
N THR A 80 -9.88 -19.20 -0.76
CA THR A 80 -10.77 -20.28 -0.32
C THR A 80 -10.87 -20.32 1.21
N ARG A 81 -12.05 -20.68 1.73
CA ARG A 81 -12.26 -20.79 3.18
C ARG A 81 -11.44 -21.94 3.74
N ALA A 82 -10.93 -21.76 4.96
CA ALA A 82 -10.28 -22.84 5.68
C ALA A 82 -11.25 -24.01 5.91
N ALA A 83 -10.73 -25.24 5.85
CA ALA A 83 -11.50 -26.45 6.08
C ALA A 83 -10.75 -27.33 7.10
N ASN A 84 -11.43 -27.77 8.17
CA ASN A 84 -10.83 -28.63 9.21
C ASN A 84 -9.52 -28.08 9.80
N GLY A 85 -9.43 -26.75 9.97
CA GLY A 85 -8.21 -26.09 10.47
C GLY A 85 -7.09 -25.92 9.43
N LEU A 86 -7.30 -26.40 8.19
CA LEU A 86 -6.35 -26.31 7.08
C LEU A 86 -6.63 -25.09 6.20
N HIS A 87 -5.57 -24.35 5.91
CA HIS A 87 -5.55 -23.28 4.90
C HIS A 87 -4.11 -22.92 4.55
N GLY A 88 -3.81 -22.56 3.31
CA GLY A 88 -2.46 -22.13 2.96
C GLY A 88 -2.33 -21.15 1.81
N PHE A 89 -1.09 -20.76 1.58
CA PHE A 89 -0.65 -19.86 0.52
C PHE A 89 0.41 -20.57 -0.31
N ILE A 90 0.27 -20.46 -1.62
CA ILE A 90 1.13 -21.16 -2.57
C ILE A 90 2.31 -20.30 -3.00
N ILE A 91 3.45 -20.97 -3.21
CA ILE A 91 4.69 -20.38 -3.69
C ILE A 91 5.30 -21.31 -4.75
N HIS A 92 5.87 -20.79 -5.85
CA HIS A 92 6.64 -21.66 -6.75
C HIS A 92 7.81 -22.30 -5.99
N ASP A 93 8.15 -23.55 -6.30
CA ASP A 93 9.28 -24.23 -5.68
C ASP A 93 10.60 -23.44 -5.91
N ALA A 94 10.82 -22.96 -7.13
CA ALA A 94 11.95 -22.09 -7.47
C ALA A 94 11.98 -20.79 -6.63
N CYS A 95 10.82 -20.21 -6.34
CA CYS A 95 10.71 -19.02 -5.50
C CYS A 95 11.03 -19.31 -4.03
N TRP A 96 10.58 -20.46 -3.51
CA TRP A 96 10.93 -20.93 -2.18
C TRP A 96 12.44 -21.17 -2.04
N CYS A 97 13.05 -21.86 -3.00
CA CYS A 97 14.49 -22.09 -3.05
C CYS A 97 15.28 -20.77 -3.08
N LEU A 98 14.84 -19.78 -3.87
CA LEU A 98 15.45 -18.45 -3.88
C LEU A 98 15.34 -17.74 -2.54
N LEU A 99 14.16 -17.77 -1.90
CA LEU A 99 13.94 -17.18 -0.58
C LEU A 99 14.92 -17.74 0.45
N GLN A 100 15.18 -19.05 0.41
CA GLN A 100 16.14 -19.72 1.30
C GLN A 100 17.60 -19.29 1.08
N LYS A 101 17.96 -18.75 -0.09
CA LYS A 101 19.33 -18.26 -0.39
C LYS A 101 19.57 -16.82 0.03
N VAL A 102 18.53 -16.06 0.34
CA VAL A 102 18.65 -14.67 0.81
C VAL A 102 19.15 -14.67 2.26
N PRO A 103 20.07 -13.76 2.65
CA PRO A 103 20.53 -13.71 4.04
C PRO A 103 19.40 -13.41 5.00
N GLY A 104 19.46 -14.03 6.18
CA GLY A 104 18.39 -13.95 7.16
C GLY A 104 17.23 -14.90 6.88
N ALA A 105 17.27 -15.71 5.83
CA ALA A 105 16.27 -16.74 5.57
C ALA A 105 16.16 -17.78 6.71
N SER A 106 17.25 -18.03 7.44
CA SER A 106 17.24 -18.89 8.63
C SER A 106 16.38 -18.34 9.79
N LEU A 107 16.07 -17.04 9.76
CA LEU A 107 15.22 -16.38 10.74
C LEU A 107 13.75 -16.30 10.30
N VAL A 108 13.40 -16.88 9.14
CA VAL A 108 12.01 -16.90 8.66
C VAL A 108 11.15 -17.72 9.63
N SER A 109 10.06 -17.12 10.09
CA SER A 109 9.05 -17.78 10.91
C SER A 109 7.84 -18.10 10.03
N LEU A 110 7.51 -19.38 9.87
CA LEU A 110 6.31 -19.80 9.12
C LEU A 110 5.03 -19.25 9.78
N GLN A 111 4.99 -19.19 11.11
CA GLN A 111 3.88 -18.58 11.86
C GLN A 111 3.71 -17.11 11.50
N ARG A 112 4.82 -16.38 11.42
CA ARG A 112 4.83 -14.98 11.05
C ARG A 112 4.36 -14.80 9.60
N MET A 113 4.89 -15.60 8.70
CA MET A 113 4.49 -15.61 7.30
C MET A 113 2.98 -15.84 7.14
N MET A 114 2.42 -16.83 7.85
CA MET A 114 0.97 -17.08 7.85
C MET A 114 0.16 -15.90 8.39
N ALA A 115 0.59 -15.31 9.52
CA ALA A 115 -0.09 -14.15 10.10
C ALA A 115 -0.12 -12.94 9.14
N VAL A 116 1.00 -12.67 8.47
CA VAL A 116 1.10 -11.59 7.49
C VAL A 116 0.28 -11.89 6.25
N CYS A 117 0.42 -13.07 5.64
CA CYS A 117 -0.33 -13.46 4.44
C CYS A 117 -1.84 -13.38 4.65
N ARG A 118 -2.34 -13.79 5.83
CA ARG A 118 -3.76 -13.65 6.20
C ARG A 118 -4.23 -12.21 6.30
N SER A 119 -3.32 -11.24 6.44
CA SER A 119 -3.61 -9.81 6.62
C SER A 119 -3.42 -8.98 5.36
N LEU A 120 -3.18 -9.62 4.21
CA LEU A 120 -2.96 -8.96 2.93
C LEU A 120 -4.20 -9.03 2.04
N PRO A 121 -4.48 -7.97 1.25
CA PRO A 121 -5.63 -7.96 0.37
C PRO A 121 -5.37 -8.85 -0.84
N PHE A 122 -6.44 -9.33 -1.45
CA PHE A 122 -6.37 -10.01 -2.72
C PHE A 122 -6.87 -9.08 -3.83
N PRO A 123 -6.07 -8.81 -4.88
CA PRO A 123 -6.54 -8.05 -6.03
C PRO A 123 -7.80 -8.68 -6.64
N VAL A 124 -8.70 -7.86 -7.20
CA VAL A 124 -9.95 -8.34 -7.81
C VAL A 124 -9.66 -9.29 -8.98
N THR A 125 -8.63 -8.99 -9.77
CA THR A 125 -8.28 -9.71 -11.00
C THR A 125 -7.39 -10.93 -10.80
N LEU A 126 -6.87 -11.17 -9.59
CA LEU A 126 -5.91 -12.24 -9.29
C LEU A 126 -6.27 -12.97 -7.99
N ASN A 127 -6.11 -14.30 -7.96
CA ASN A 127 -6.13 -15.08 -6.72
C ASN A 127 -4.72 -15.19 -6.14
N GLY A 128 -4.12 -14.03 -5.85
CA GLY A 128 -2.78 -13.88 -5.27
C GLY A 128 -2.79 -12.77 -4.23
N LEU A 129 -1.79 -12.76 -3.35
CA LEU A 129 -1.66 -11.72 -2.32
C LEU A 129 -1.20 -10.40 -2.93
N CYS A 130 -1.48 -9.30 -2.25
CA CYS A 130 -0.92 -8.00 -2.57
C CYS A 130 -0.14 -7.47 -1.37
N TRP A 131 1.19 -7.52 -1.44
CA TRP A 131 2.10 -7.00 -0.41
C TRP A 131 2.16 -5.47 -0.34
N GLY A 132 1.46 -4.77 -1.24
CA GLY A 132 1.63 -3.34 -1.44
C GLY A 132 2.81 -2.97 -2.33
N HIS A 133 3.21 -3.88 -3.21
CA HIS A 133 4.14 -3.61 -4.31
C HIS A 133 3.64 -4.20 -5.63
N ASP A 134 4.29 -3.78 -6.71
CA ASP A 134 4.00 -4.15 -8.09
C ASP A 134 4.56 -5.52 -8.54
N TYR A 135 5.22 -6.25 -7.62
CA TYR A 135 5.95 -7.49 -7.93
C TYR A 135 7.07 -7.29 -8.97
N GLY A 136 7.68 -6.09 -8.98
CA GLY A 136 8.75 -5.73 -9.92
C GLY A 136 8.23 -5.64 -11.36
N GLY A 137 7.11 -4.95 -11.55
CA GLY A 137 6.49 -4.70 -12.86
C GLY A 137 5.45 -5.72 -13.34
N LEU A 138 4.94 -6.63 -12.49
CA LEU A 138 3.83 -7.52 -12.90
C LEU A 138 2.45 -6.94 -12.64
N LEU A 139 2.35 -6.02 -11.70
CA LEU A 139 1.13 -5.31 -11.39
C LEU A 139 1.30 -3.82 -11.66
N ARG A 140 0.23 -3.15 -12.07
CA ARG A 140 0.20 -1.69 -12.14
C ARG A 140 -0.92 -1.13 -11.28
N PRO A 141 -0.69 -0.02 -10.56
CA PRO A 141 -1.75 0.65 -9.81
C PRO A 141 -2.91 1.01 -10.75
N TRP A 142 -4.13 0.69 -10.33
CA TRP A 142 -5.34 1.01 -11.07
C TRP A 142 -5.74 2.46 -10.79
N LEU A 143 -5.32 3.39 -11.65
CA LEU A 143 -5.53 4.84 -11.45
C LEU A 143 -6.55 5.46 -12.41
N ASP A 144 -6.88 4.80 -13.53
CA ASP A 144 -7.65 5.42 -14.62
C ASP A 144 -9.02 5.96 -14.20
N ASP A 145 -9.72 5.29 -13.27
CA ASP A 145 -11.07 5.68 -12.83
C ASP A 145 -11.26 5.55 -11.30
N ARG A 146 -10.16 5.47 -10.56
CA ARG A 146 -10.12 5.29 -9.11
C ARG A 146 -9.23 6.33 -8.46
N TYR A 147 -9.54 6.64 -7.21
CA TYR A 147 -8.59 7.39 -6.40
C TYR A 147 -7.43 6.49 -5.99
N ALA A 148 -6.22 7.05 -5.93
CA ALA A 148 -5.00 6.32 -5.57
C ALA A 148 -5.12 5.57 -4.22
N TRP A 149 -5.87 6.10 -3.26
CA TRP A 149 -6.11 5.48 -1.96
C TRP A 149 -7.05 4.28 -1.95
N GLN A 150 -7.72 4.00 -3.08
CA GLN A 150 -8.54 2.79 -3.22
C GLN A 150 -7.68 1.52 -3.37
N GLU A 151 -6.35 1.67 -3.48
CA GLU A 151 -5.35 0.59 -3.32
C GLU A 151 -5.61 -0.62 -4.25
N GLY A 152 -5.97 -0.34 -5.51
CA GLY A 152 -6.22 -1.36 -6.54
C GLY A 152 -5.01 -1.62 -7.44
N PHE A 153 -4.83 -2.87 -7.86
CA PHE A 153 -3.85 -3.29 -8.87
C PHE A 153 -4.52 -4.07 -9.99
N PHE A 154 -3.97 -3.98 -11.20
CA PHE A 154 -4.28 -4.87 -12.31
C PHE A 154 -3.05 -5.65 -12.75
N TYR A 155 -3.28 -6.86 -13.28
CA TYR A 155 -2.22 -7.78 -13.69
C TYR A 155 -1.86 -7.57 -15.16
N LEU A 156 -0.58 -7.34 -15.44
CA LEU A 156 -0.06 -6.98 -16.76
C LEU A 156 0.55 -8.20 -17.45
N ARG A 157 -0.29 -9.00 -18.12
CA ARG A 157 0.19 -10.22 -18.80
C ARG A 157 1.22 -9.93 -19.90
N GLU A 158 1.05 -8.82 -20.61
CA GLU A 158 1.94 -8.41 -21.71
C GLU A 158 3.34 -8.02 -21.20
N GLU A 159 3.43 -7.51 -19.97
CA GLU A 159 4.71 -7.10 -19.37
C GLU A 159 5.50 -8.27 -18.75
N CYS A 160 4.88 -9.44 -18.56
CA CYS A 160 5.53 -10.62 -18.00
C CYS A 160 6.82 -11.01 -18.75
N ALA A 161 6.81 -10.94 -20.08
CA ALA A 161 7.99 -11.26 -20.89
C ALA A 161 9.09 -10.19 -20.75
N ILE A 162 8.70 -8.92 -20.66
CA ILE A 162 9.61 -7.77 -20.54
C ILE A 162 10.42 -7.86 -19.23
N VAL A 163 9.77 -8.26 -18.14
CA VAL A 163 10.43 -8.42 -16.83
C VAL A 163 11.05 -9.81 -16.63
N GLY A 164 11.05 -10.66 -17.67
CA GLY A 164 11.58 -12.01 -17.66
C GLY A 164 10.77 -13.02 -16.84
N ALA A 165 9.58 -12.67 -16.34
CA ALA A 165 8.81 -13.47 -15.38
C ALA A 165 8.46 -14.89 -15.83
N VAL A 166 8.48 -15.16 -17.14
CA VAL A 166 8.21 -16.48 -17.73
C VAL A 166 9.40 -17.45 -17.58
N ALA A 167 10.62 -16.92 -17.51
CA ALA A 167 11.84 -17.71 -17.46
C ALA A 167 12.10 -18.28 -16.06
N ASN A 168 12.71 -19.46 -15.96
CA ASN A 168 12.98 -20.09 -14.68
C ASN A 168 14.03 -19.28 -13.89
N PRO A 169 13.70 -18.76 -12.70
CA PRO A 169 14.60 -17.89 -11.97
C PRO A 169 15.64 -18.64 -11.14
N PHE A 170 15.49 -19.96 -10.95
CA PHE A 170 16.38 -20.75 -10.09
C PHE A 170 17.26 -21.72 -10.89
N HIS A 171 16.75 -22.34 -11.95
CA HIS A 171 17.52 -23.22 -12.84
C HIS A 171 17.40 -22.77 -14.29
N GLY A 172 18.48 -22.82 -15.06
CA GLY A 172 18.42 -22.55 -16.49
C GLY A 172 19.80 -22.65 -17.15
N PRO A 173 19.85 -22.89 -18.48
CA PRO A 173 21.09 -23.10 -19.23
C PRO A 173 22.08 -21.94 -19.07
N GLU A 174 21.58 -20.71 -18.92
CA GLU A 174 22.43 -19.53 -18.82
C GLU A 174 23.08 -19.41 -17.44
N ILE A 175 22.33 -19.69 -16.37
CA ILE A 175 22.88 -19.77 -15.01
C ILE A 175 23.91 -20.91 -14.94
N THR A 176 23.59 -22.08 -15.47
CA THR A 176 24.50 -23.23 -15.48
C THR A 176 25.76 -22.91 -16.30
N GLY A 177 25.60 -22.33 -17.49
CA GLY A 177 26.71 -21.93 -18.35
C GLY A 177 27.60 -20.86 -17.71
N LEU A 178 27.04 -19.91 -16.96
CA LEU A 178 27.82 -18.93 -16.20
C LEU A 178 28.72 -19.61 -15.16
N LEU A 179 28.19 -20.58 -14.41
CA LEU A 179 28.95 -21.27 -13.36
C LEU A 179 30.04 -22.16 -13.94
N SER A 180 29.73 -22.95 -14.98
CA SER A 180 30.72 -23.83 -15.64
C SER A 180 31.88 -23.06 -16.30
N ASN A 181 31.64 -21.83 -16.77
CA ASN A 181 32.69 -20.99 -17.37
C ASN A 181 33.68 -20.41 -16.33
N LEU A 182 33.30 -20.35 -15.04
CA LEU A 182 34.16 -19.84 -13.97
C LEU A 182 35.15 -20.88 -13.47
N GLU A 183 34.79 -22.16 -13.52
CA GLU A 183 35.66 -23.28 -13.15
C GLU A 183 36.87 -23.44 -14.10
N ALA A 184 36.85 -22.77 -15.26
CA ALA A 184 37.79 -22.98 -16.36
C ALA A 184 38.92 -21.93 -16.49
N LYS A 185 39.04 -20.94 -15.58
CA LYS A 185 40.01 -19.84 -15.76
C LYS A 185 40.75 -19.44 -14.48
N ASP A 186 41.99 -19.91 -14.36
CA ASP A 186 43.05 -19.23 -13.59
C ASP A 186 43.56 -18.05 -14.43
N ALA A 187 43.27 -16.82 -13.99
CA ALA A 187 43.86 -15.63 -14.58
C ALA A 187 44.56 -14.81 -13.51
N ASP A 188 45.88 -14.70 -13.66
CA ASP A 188 46.79 -13.93 -12.82
C ASP A 188 46.43 -12.43 -12.90
N PRO A 189 46.03 -11.78 -11.78
CA PRO A 189 45.76 -10.36 -11.78
C PRO A 189 47.10 -9.61 -11.79
N GLY A 190 47.42 -9.02 -12.95
CA GLY A 190 48.58 -8.16 -13.12
C GLY A 190 48.77 -7.19 -11.94
N GLY A 191 50.00 -7.18 -11.42
CA GLY A 191 50.37 -6.55 -10.16
C GLY A 191 50.09 -5.04 -10.06
N PRO A 192 50.11 -4.49 -8.84
CA PRO A 192 49.74 -3.11 -8.58
C PRO A 192 50.72 -2.15 -9.26
N VAL A 193 50.21 -1.32 -10.18
CA VAL A 193 50.96 -0.21 -10.75
C VAL A 193 50.96 0.93 -9.71
N GLN A 194 52.06 1.06 -8.97
CA GLN A 194 52.29 2.25 -8.15
C GLN A 194 52.57 3.43 -9.06
N SER A 195 51.71 4.44 -9.03
CA SER A 195 51.97 5.74 -9.64
C SER A 195 52.02 6.79 -8.55
N SER A 196 53.15 7.48 -8.45
CA SER A 196 53.28 8.69 -7.63
C SER A 196 52.68 9.86 -8.39
N VAL A 197 51.76 10.62 -7.77
CA VAL A 197 51.22 11.84 -8.39
C VAL A 197 50.95 12.92 -7.34
N ASN A 198 51.49 14.11 -7.63
CA ASN A 198 51.19 15.40 -6.99
C ASN A 198 49.86 15.97 -7.51
N GLY A 199 48.98 16.43 -6.60
CA GLY A 199 47.84 17.31 -6.93
C GLY A 199 46.43 16.71 -6.79
N ASP A 200 46.28 15.40 -6.57
CA ASP A 200 44.97 14.78 -6.34
C ASP A 200 44.61 14.83 -4.85
N CYS A 201 43.49 15.47 -4.49
CA CYS A 201 43.08 15.65 -3.09
C CYS A 201 42.81 14.33 -2.36
N PHE A 202 42.44 13.25 -3.08
CA PHE A 202 42.19 11.93 -2.49
C PHE A 202 43.49 11.23 -2.03
N THR A 203 44.66 11.69 -2.49
CA THR A 203 45.96 11.21 -2.00
C THR A 203 46.16 11.47 -0.50
N ARG A 204 45.41 12.41 0.09
CA ARG A 204 45.43 12.73 1.52
C ARG A 204 44.68 11.71 2.39
N LEU A 205 43.83 10.86 1.80
CA LEU A 205 43.09 9.83 2.51
C LEU A 205 43.93 8.55 2.63
N PRO A 206 43.86 7.80 3.75
CA PRO A 206 44.38 6.43 3.86
C PRO A 206 43.75 5.49 2.82
N LEU A 207 44.46 4.41 2.48
CA LEU A 207 44.01 3.42 1.50
C LEU A 207 42.66 2.80 1.88
N GLU A 208 42.45 2.56 3.17
CA GLU A 208 41.23 1.99 3.73
C GLU A 208 40.02 2.89 3.44
N LEU A 209 40.16 4.20 3.62
CA LEU A 209 39.09 5.15 3.32
C LEU A 209 38.82 5.24 1.82
N ARG A 210 39.86 5.11 0.98
CA ARG A 210 39.69 5.05 -0.48
C ARG A 210 38.93 3.79 -0.90
N SER A 211 39.28 2.62 -0.37
CA SER A 211 38.55 1.38 -0.64
C SER A 211 37.12 1.43 -0.09
N MET A 212 36.88 2.06 1.06
CA MET A 212 35.51 2.30 1.57
C MET A 212 34.70 3.19 0.63
N ILE A 213 35.28 4.29 0.14
CA ILE A 213 34.63 5.15 -0.88
C ILE A 213 34.23 4.29 -2.09
N LEU A 214 35.15 3.47 -2.60
CA LEU A 214 34.87 2.59 -3.74
C LEU A 214 33.73 1.61 -3.46
N VAL A 215 33.73 0.93 -2.31
CA VAL A 215 32.69 -0.03 -1.91
C VAL A 215 31.31 0.63 -1.83
N LEU A 216 31.24 1.87 -1.33
CA LEU A 216 29.99 2.60 -1.16
C LEU A 216 29.43 3.17 -2.47
N LEU A 217 30.26 3.38 -3.49
CA LEU A 217 29.82 3.89 -4.79
C LEU A 217 29.19 2.78 -5.66
N PRO A 218 28.17 3.09 -6.48
CA PRO A 218 27.78 2.23 -7.60
C PRO A 218 28.96 2.00 -8.56
N THR A 219 28.99 0.86 -9.25
CA THR A 219 30.10 0.49 -10.14
C THR A 219 30.31 1.51 -11.25
N ASN A 220 29.23 2.07 -11.82
CA ASN A 220 29.34 3.12 -12.85
C ASN A 220 30.04 4.38 -12.32
N ASP A 221 29.75 4.78 -11.08
CA ASP A 221 30.34 5.96 -10.45
C ASP A 221 31.78 5.68 -10.04
N ALA A 222 32.08 4.48 -9.54
CA ALA A 222 33.44 4.05 -9.24
C ALA A 222 34.31 4.02 -10.50
N LEU A 223 33.79 3.50 -11.62
CA LEU A 223 34.48 3.51 -12.91
C LEU A 223 34.68 4.95 -13.43
N SER A 224 33.70 5.83 -13.23
CA SER A 224 33.82 7.26 -13.58
C SER A 224 34.86 7.96 -12.71
N LEU A 225 34.88 7.69 -11.41
CA LEU A 225 35.85 8.21 -10.46
C LEU A 225 37.28 7.78 -10.82
N ARG A 226 37.47 6.54 -11.26
CA ARG A 226 38.74 6.05 -11.81
C ARG A 226 39.21 6.86 -13.03
N LEU A 227 38.31 7.30 -13.89
CA LEU A 227 38.66 8.10 -15.07
C LEU A 227 39.07 9.54 -14.69
N VAL A 228 38.43 10.11 -13.67
CA VAL A 228 38.64 11.51 -13.25
C VAL A 228 39.79 11.66 -12.24
N SER A 229 40.04 10.65 -11.39
CA SER A 229 41.07 10.66 -10.36
C SER A 229 42.02 9.48 -10.51
N ARG A 230 43.32 9.80 -10.66
CA ARG A 230 44.37 8.78 -10.79
C ARG A 230 44.58 7.98 -9.50
N THR A 231 44.16 8.51 -8.36
CA THR A 231 44.22 7.82 -7.07
C THR A 231 43.42 6.51 -7.05
N PHE A 232 42.40 6.37 -7.90
CA PHE A 232 41.55 5.18 -7.99
C PHE A 232 41.87 4.25 -9.19
N GLN A 233 43.04 4.39 -9.81
CA GLN A 233 43.46 3.53 -10.94
C GLN A 233 43.56 2.04 -10.55
N SER A 234 43.81 1.72 -9.28
CA SER A 234 43.85 0.35 -8.77
C SER A 234 42.48 -0.29 -8.57
N LEU A 235 41.37 0.40 -8.86
CA LEU A 235 40.00 -0.11 -8.69
C LEU A 235 39.78 -1.52 -9.26
N LEU A 236 40.28 -1.79 -10.48
CA LEU A 236 40.09 -3.09 -11.12
C LEU A 236 40.84 -4.23 -10.40
N SER A 237 41.84 -3.88 -9.60
CA SER A 237 42.62 -4.80 -8.76
C SER A 237 42.10 -4.86 -7.31
N ASP A 238 41.06 -4.11 -6.95
CA ASP A 238 40.49 -4.09 -5.59
C ASP A 238 39.49 -5.23 -5.40
N LEU A 239 39.95 -6.31 -4.76
CA LEU A 239 39.12 -7.47 -4.44
C LEU A 239 37.94 -7.12 -3.50
N THR A 240 38.12 -6.17 -2.59
CA THR A 240 37.08 -5.76 -1.64
C THR A 240 35.94 -5.05 -2.38
N PHE A 241 36.28 -4.18 -3.32
CA PHE A 241 35.32 -3.54 -4.21
C PHE A 241 34.51 -4.59 -4.99
N TRP A 242 35.17 -5.56 -5.64
CA TRP A 242 34.46 -6.57 -6.43
C TRP A 242 33.60 -7.50 -5.59
N ARG A 243 34.10 -7.96 -4.44
CA ARG A 243 33.32 -8.73 -3.47
C ARG A 243 32.04 -8.00 -3.06
N SER A 244 32.13 -6.69 -2.81
CA SER A 244 30.96 -5.90 -2.38
C SER A 244 29.79 -5.94 -3.36
N ARG A 245 30.03 -6.16 -4.66
CA ARG A 245 28.96 -6.24 -5.67
C ARG A 245 28.18 -7.55 -5.62
N PHE A 246 28.80 -8.62 -5.12
CA PHE A 246 28.19 -9.95 -4.96
C PHE A 246 27.75 -10.24 -3.53
N LEU A 247 28.07 -9.35 -2.59
CA LEU A 247 27.42 -9.36 -1.29
C LEU A 247 25.91 -9.18 -1.45
N PRO A 248 25.10 -9.64 -0.48
CA PRO A 248 23.65 -9.68 -0.65
C PRO A 248 22.97 -8.34 -0.96
N GLY A 249 23.49 -7.23 -0.42
CA GLY A 249 23.03 -5.87 -0.71
C GLY A 249 23.69 -5.23 -1.94
N GLY A 250 24.61 -5.93 -2.60
CA GLY A 250 25.33 -5.45 -3.77
C GLY A 250 24.54 -5.60 -5.07
N GLU A 251 25.04 -4.97 -6.14
CA GLU A 251 24.43 -4.92 -7.48
C GLU A 251 24.14 -6.29 -8.12
N ARG A 252 24.81 -7.33 -7.66
CA ARG A 252 24.74 -8.71 -8.13
C ARG A 252 24.52 -9.70 -6.97
N GLY A 253 23.92 -9.25 -5.86
CA GLY A 253 23.63 -10.12 -4.71
C GLY A 253 22.77 -11.34 -5.05
N PHE A 254 21.99 -11.27 -6.14
CA PHE A 254 21.18 -12.36 -6.68
C PHE A 254 21.99 -13.51 -7.30
N LEU A 255 23.29 -13.33 -7.54
CA LEU A 255 24.23 -14.38 -7.92
C LEU A 255 24.91 -14.91 -6.66
N PHE A 256 24.15 -15.64 -5.86
CA PHE A 256 24.59 -16.10 -4.55
C PHE A 256 25.74 -17.11 -4.62
N GLU A 257 25.88 -17.80 -5.74
CA GLU A 257 26.97 -18.73 -6.06
C GLU A 257 28.34 -18.02 -6.08
N ALA A 258 28.38 -16.73 -6.40
CA ALA A 258 29.61 -15.93 -6.39
C ALA A 258 30.24 -15.80 -4.99
N ARG A 259 29.51 -16.17 -3.93
CA ARG A 259 29.96 -16.16 -2.54
C ARG A 259 30.61 -17.47 -2.10
N GLU A 260 30.65 -18.48 -2.97
CA GLU A 260 31.41 -19.69 -2.73
C GLU A 260 32.90 -19.36 -2.62
N PRO A 261 33.66 -19.93 -1.66
CA PRO A 261 35.05 -19.58 -1.44
C PRO A 261 35.95 -19.70 -2.67
N SER A 262 35.63 -20.62 -3.59
CA SER A 262 36.31 -20.80 -4.89
C SER A 262 36.22 -19.57 -5.79
N ILE A 263 35.08 -18.87 -5.77
CA ILE A 263 34.82 -17.69 -6.62
C ILE A 263 35.10 -16.40 -5.84
N PHE A 264 34.61 -16.31 -4.60
CA PHE A 264 34.62 -15.08 -3.80
C PHE A 264 36.01 -14.58 -3.45
N ASN A 265 37.01 -15.47 -3.47
CA ASN A 265 38.40 -15.14 -3.20
C ASN A 265 39.23 -14.90 -4.48
N HIS A 266 38.64 -15.06 -5.66
CA HIS A 266 39.33 -14.95 -6.94
C HIS A 266 38.88 -13.72 -7.72
N LEU A 267 39.73 -12.69 -7.79
CA LEU A 267 39.42 -11.41 -8.46
C LEU A 267 38.99 -11.59 -9.93
N GLY A 268 39.72 -12.42 -10.69
CA GLY A 268 39.41 -12.68 -12.10
C GLY A 268 38.04 -13.32 -12.31
N ALA A 269 37.57 -14.12 -11.35
CA ALA A 269 36.29 -14.81 -11.45
C ALA A 269 35.14 -13.83 -11.20
N LEU A 270 35.29 -12.97 -10.18
CA LEU A 270 34.32 -11.90 -9.89
C LEU A 270 34.23 -10.88 -11.03
N LEU A 271 35.35 -10.50 -11.62
CA LEU A 271 35.41 -9.62 -12.79
C LEU A 271 34.68 -10.22 -14.00
N GLU A 272 34.96 -11.48 -14.31
CA GLU A 272 34.34 -12.16 -15.44
C GLU A 272 32.83 -12.33 -15.22
N LEU A 273 32.42 -12.73 -14.02
CA LEU A 273 31.01 -12.84 -13.67
C LEU A 273 30.29 -11.49 -13.77
N TYR A 274 30.94 -10.40 -13.34
CA TYR A 274 30.39 -9.06 -13.50
C TYR A 274 30.26 -8.68 -14.98
N ARG A 275 31.27 -8.98 -15.80
CA ARG A 275 31.28 -8.71 -17.24
C ARG A 275 30.16 -9.46 -17.96
N LEU A 276 30.03 -10.77 -17.70
CA LEU A 276 29.02 -11.63 -18.30
C LEU A 276 27.60 -11.21 -17.89
N THR A 277 27.42 -10.76 -16.65
CA THR A 277 26.12 -10.30 -16.15
C THR A 277 25.90 -8.79 -16.28
N ARG A 278 26.78 -8.06 -16.99
CA ARG A 278 26.59 -6.62 -17.27
C ARG A 278 25.34 -6.38 -18.11
N LYS A 279 25.05 -7.27 -19.06
CA LYS A 279 23.84 -7.28 -19.89
C LYS A 279 22.74 -8.16 -19.31
N SER A 280 22.67 -8.33 -17.99
CA SER A 280 21.61 -9.15 -17.36
C SER A 280 20.20 -8.73 -17.77
N ILE A 281 20.01 -7.51 -18.30
CA ILE A 281 18.76 -6.99 -18.87
C ILE A 281 18.35 -7.72 -20.16
N ALA A 282 19.28 -8.32 -20.90
CA ALA A 282 18.95 -9.07 -22.12
C ALA A 282 18.62 -10.55 -21.84
N ASN A 283 18.91 -11.05 -20.63
CA ASN A 283 18.70 -12.45 -20.27
C ASN A 283 17.47 -12.59 -19.36
N PRO A 284 16.38 -13.22 -19.84
CA PRO A 284 15.14 -13.37 -19.07
C PRO A 284 15.30 -14.11 -17.72
N GLU A 285 16.15 -15.13 -17.63
CA GLU A 285 16.36 -15.91 -16.40
C GLU A 285 17.02 -15.06 -15.31
N LEU A 286 18.10 -14.34 -15.66
CA LEU A 286 18.79 -13.45 -14.74
C LEU A 286 17.95 -12.23 -14.38
N LEU A 287 17.14 -11.72 -15.32
CA LEU A 287 16.15 -10.68 -15.05
C LEU A 287 15.16 -11.13 -13.98
N ASN A 288 14.55 -12.31 -14.15
CA ASN A 288 13.55 -12.84 -13.23
C ASN A 288 14.17 -13.16 -11.87
N ARG A 289 15.35 -13.79 -11.86
CA ARG A 289 16.10 -14.06 -10.62
C ARG A 289 16.38 -12.79 -9.84
N ARG A 290 16.88 -11.74 -10.50
CA ARG A 290 17.13 -10.43 -9.87
C ARG A 290 15.83 -9.82 -9.33
N ARG A 291 14.74 -9.87 -10.09
CA ARG A 291 13.41 -9.38 -9.67
C ARG A 291 12.97 -10.08 -8.39
N ILE A 292 12.97 -11.42 -8.38
CA ILE A 292 12.52 -12.23 -7.24
C ILE A 292 13.45 -12.07 -6.03
N TRP A 293 14.76 -11.93 -6.25
CA TRP A 293 15.72 -11.64 -5.19
C TRP A 293 15.38 -10.36 -4.44
N HIS A 294 15.08 -9.26 -5.16
CA HIS A 294 14.69 -8.01 -4.53
C HIS A 294 13.33 -8.11 -3.82
N LEU A 295 12.37 -8.87 -4.36
CA LEU A 295 11.10 -9.13 -3.69
C LEU A 295 11.30 -9.91 -2.38
N ALA A 296 12.16 -10.94 -2.39
CA ALA A 296 12.48 -11.71 -1.20
C ALA A 296 13.19 -10.87 -0.13
N GLN A 297 14.11 -9.99 -0.52
CA GLN A 297 14.76 -9.05 0.40
C GLN A 297 13.76 -8.08 1.06
N ARG A 298 12.77 -7.59 0.30
CA ARG A 298 11.71 -6.73 0.83
C ARG A 298 10.75 -7.48 1.75
N LEU A 299 10.47 -8.74 1.44
CA LEU A 299 9.56 -9.58 2.21
C LEU A 299 10.16 -10.01 3.56
N LEU A 300 11.45 -10.33 3.60
CA LEU A 300 12.14 -10.92 4.75
C LEU A 300 11.86 -10.21 6.09
N PRO A 301 11.99 -8.87 6.20
CA PRO A 301 11.71 -8.17 7.44
C PRO A 301 10.30 -8.41 8.00
N LEU A 302 9.29 -8.59 7.13
CA LEU A 302 7.91 -8.83 7.54
C LEU A 302 7.67 -10.24 8.10
N ILE A 303 8.42 -11.22 7.60
CA ILE A 303 8.25 -12.65 7.91
C ILE A 303 9.29 -13.19 8.91
N GLN A 304 10.21 -12.34 9.36
CA GLN A 304 11.06 -12.58 10.52
C GLN A 304 10.32 -12.16 11.82
N PRO A 305 10.63 -12.77 12.98
CA PRO A 305 10.08 -12.36 14.26
C PRO A 305 10.40 -10.89 14.57
N PRO A 306 9.40 -9.99 14.68
CA PRO A 306 9.64 -8.62 15.10
C PRO A 306 9.81 -8.52 16.61
N LEU A 307 10.27 -7.36 17.09
CA LEU A 307 10.04 -6.98 18.49
C LEU A 307 8.56 -6.62 18.66
N ILE A 308 7.87 -7.31 19.57
CA ILE A 308 6.44 -7.16 19.85
C ILE A 308 6.26 -6.55 21.24
N SER A 309 5.16 -5.83 21.41
CA SER A 309 4.67 -5.39 22.72
C SER A 309 4.50 -6.54 23.73
N ASN A 310 4.85 -6.30 25.00
CA ASN A 310 4.50 -7.15 26.14
C ASN A 310 3.13 -6.81 26.77
N ILE A 311 2.39 -5.84 26.24
CA ILE A 311 1.09 -5.41 26.80
C ILE A 311 0.01 -6.34 26.27
N GLY A 312 -0.06 -7.52 26.88
CA GLY A 312 -1.13 -8.48 26.69
C GLY A 312 -2.44 -7.91 27.24
N CYS A 313 -3.32 -7.47 26.36
CA CYS A 313 -4.74 -7.44 26.66
C CYS A 313 -5.50 -7.88 25.42
N GLN A 314 -5.75 -9.19 25.29
CA GLN A 314 -6.74 -9.68 24.34
C GLN A 314 -8.12 -9.21 24.82
N ARG A 315 -8.51 -7.97 24.50
CA ARG A 315 -9.89 -7.53 24.61
C ARG A 315 -10.55 -7.65 23.24
N THR A 316 -11.52 -8.54 23.17
CA THR A 316 -12.59 -8.48 22.18
C THR A 316 -13.29 -7.14 22.37
N GLU A 317 -13.06 -6.17 21.47
CA GLU A 317 -13.78 -4.90 21.50
C GLU A 317 -15.29 -5.16 21.51
N THR A 318 -15.98 -4.70 22.55
CA THR A 318 -17.38 -4.34 22.46
C THR A 318 -17.48 -3.01 21.73
N VAL A 319 -18.34 -2.96 20.72
CA VAL A 319 -18.63 -1.80 19.89
C VAL A 319 -18.89 -0.59 20.81
N THR A 320 -18.15 0.50 20.58
CA THR A 320 -18.31 1.82 21.22
C THR A 320 -18.28 1.81 22.75
N SER A 321 -17.08 1.75 23.35
CA SER A 321 -16.91 2.20 24.73
C SER A 321 -17.10 3.73 24.80
N PRO A 322 -17.90 4.27 25.74
CA PRO A 322 -18.04 5.72 25.93
C PRO A 322 -16.68 6.40 26.10
N GLY A 323 -16.49 7.58 25.48
CA GLY A 323 -15.26 8.40 25.63
C GLY A 323 -14.12 8.09 24.65
N TRP A 324 -14.22 7.03 23.84
CA TRP A 324 -13.19 6.68 22.85
C TRP A 324 -13.50 7.22 21.46
N HIS A 325 -12.54 7.95 20.88
CA HIS A 325 -12.61 8.41 19.50
C HIS A 325 -11.74 7.50 18.64
N THR A 326 -12.36 6.86 17.64
CA THR A 326 -11.74 5.79 16.86
C THR A 326 -11.69 6.15 15.37
N LEU A 327 -10.55 5.84 14.75
CA LEU A 327 -10.36 5.85 13.31
C LEU A 327 -9.92 4.45 12.87
N ARG A 328 -10.62 3.87 11.89
CA ARG A 328 -10.39 2.50 11.43
C ARG A 328 -10.30 2.47 9.91
N SER A 329 -9.50 1.54 9.38
CA SER A 329 -9.47 1.18 7.95
C SER A 329 -10.68 0.29 7.57
N MET A 330 -10.77 -0.13 6.32
CA MET A 330 -11.86 -0.99 5.82
C MET A 330 -11.65 -2.48 6.15
N VAL A 331 -10.97 -2.80 7.25
CA VAL A 331 -10.70 -4.18 7.67
C VAL A 331 -11.83 -4.68 8.57
N GLN A 332 -12.47 -5.78 8.20
CA GLN A 332 -13.44 -6.49 9.05
C GLN A 332 -12.76 -7.60 9.85
N ARG A 333 -13.29 -7.89 11.04
CA ARG A 333 -12.81 -9.00 11.88
C ARG A 333 -13.32 -10.32 11.33
N GLU A 334 -12.45 -11.32 11.29
CA GLU A 334 -12.80 -12.68 10.89
C GLU A 334 -13.84 -13.34 11.83
N ASP A 335 -13.85 -12.95 13.12
CA ASP A 335 -14.75 -13.53 14.15
C ASP A 335 -16.17 -12.95 14.13
N LEU A 336 -16.37 -11.82 13.47
CA LEU A 336 -17.69 -11.22 13.27
C LEU A 336 -18.18 -11.68 11.91
N ALA A 337 -18.86 -12.82 11.85
CA ALA A 337 -19.56 -13.23 10.65
C ALA A 337 -20.45 -12.07 10.19
N PRO A 338 -20.21 -11.45 9.03
CA PRO A 338 -21.11 -10.43 8.58
C PRO A 338 -22.43 -11.13 8.25
N GLN A 339 -23.54 -10.53 8.67
CA GLN A 339 -24.89 -10.95 8.24
C GLN A 339 -25.01 -10.94 6.70
N ARG A 340 -24.12 -10.21 5.99
CA ARG A 340 -24.04 -10.16 4.51
C ARG A 340 -22.59 -10.07 4.01
N PRO A 341 -22.15 -10.91 3.05
CA PRO A 341 -20.83 -10.80 2.47
C PRO A 341 -20.74 -9.55 1.57
N ILE A 342 -20.03 -8.50 2.00
CA ILE A 342 -19.60 -7.43 1.10
C ILE A 342 -18.38 -7.94 0.33
N PHE A 343 -18.55 -8.14 -0.97
CA PHE A 343 -17.47 -8.64 -1.83
C PHE A 343 -16.26 -7.69 -1.78
N GLY A 344 -15.06 -8.24 -1.55
CA GLY A 344 -13.81 -7.48 -1.62
C GLY A 344 -13.40 -6.74 -0.33
N ILE A 345 -14.17 -6.83 0.75
CA ILE A 345 -13.72 -6.37 2.07
C ILE A 345 -12.78 -7.40 2.70
N PRO A 346 -11.57 -7.02 3.11
CA PRO A 346 -10.67 -7.97 3.73
C PRO A 346 -11.11 -8.34 5.16
N HIS A 347 -11.08 -9.64 5.45
CA HIS A 347 -11.40 -10.21 6.76
C HIS A 347 -10.10 -10.72 7.40
N TYR A 348 -9.61 -10.02 8.41
CA TYR A 348 -8.32 -10.33 9.03
C TYR A 348 -8.48 -10.59 10.54
N PRO A 349 -7.67 -11.49 11.11
CA PRO A 349 -7.47 -11.51 12.55
C PRO A 349 -6.90 -10.17 13.00
N THR A 350 -7.47 -9.59 14.05
CA THR A 350 -6.94 -8.36 14.64
C THR A 350 -6.77 -8.51 16.14
N THR A 351 -5.74 -7.88 16.68
CA THR A 351 -5.49 -7.75 18.12
C THR A 351 -5.52 -6.28 18.49
N THR A 352 -5.93 -5.96 19.72
CA THR A 352 -5.95 -4.56 20.19
C THR A 352 -5.16 -4.45 21.46
N ALA A 353 -4.24 -3.48 21.52
CA ALA A 353 -3.47 -3.15 22.71
C ALA A 353 -3.82 -1.73 23.17
N GLU A 354 -3.73 -1.48 24.47
CA GLU A 354 -3.96 -0.16 25.06
C GLU A 354 -2.66 0.35 25.70
N ILE A 355 -2.32 1.61 25.45
CA ILE A 355 -1.18 2.32 26.01
C ILE A 355 -1.71 3.45 26.90
N GLN A 356 -1.19 3.55 28.12
CA GLN A 356 -1.45 4.71 28.96
C GLN A 356 -0.47 5.84 28.64
N VAL A 357 -1.00 7.06 28.54
CA VAL A 357 -0.21 8.27 28.27
C VAL A 357 -0.03 9.01 29.59
N PRO A 358 1.21 9.14 30.10
CA PRO A 358 1.43 9.86 31.34
C PRO A 358 1.15 11.36 31.15
N PRO A 359 0.72 12.07 32.22
CA PRO A 359 0.49 13.51 32.15
C PRO A 359 1.81 14.27 31.90
N GLY A 360 1.73 15.40 31.21
CA GLY A 360 2.88 16.25 30.91
C GLY A 360 3.70 15.78 29.70
N ALA A 361 5.00 16.06 29.73
CA ALA A 361 5.88 15.88 28.59
C ALA A 361 6.19 14.41 28.31
N VAL A 362 6.07 14.03 27.04
CA VAL A 362 6.28 12.65 26.57
C VAL A 362 7.11 12.63 25.30
N ARG A 363 7.84 11.52 25.12
CA ARG A 363 8.46 11.19 23.85
C ARG A 363 7.64 10.11 23.14
N VAL A 364 7.27 10.37 21.89
CA VAL A 364 6.47 9.48 21.04
C VAL A 364 7.37 8.86 19.98
N GLY A 365 7.43 7.53 19.94
CA GLY A 365 8.08 6.76 18.88
C GLY A 365 7.06 6.21 17.89
N ILE A 366 7.35 6.29 16.59
CA ILE A 366 6.49 5.75 15.52
C ILE A 366 7.33 4.80 14.66
N ALA A 367 6.92 3.54 14.59
CA ALA A 367 7.54 2.51 13.76
C ALA A 367 6.84 2.42 12.40
N VAL A 368 7.63 2.38 11.32
CA VAL A 368 7.14 2.34 9.94
C VAL A 368 7.87 1.28 9.12
N ILE A 369 7.14 0.64 8.22
CA ILE A 369 7.71 -0.27 7.22
C ILE A 369 7.32 0.17 5.81
N ASP A 370 8.31 0.12 4.91
CA ASP A 370 8.12 0.31 3.48
C ASP A 370 7.90 -1.06 2.84
N THR A 371 6.72 -1.30 2.27
CA THR A 371 6.41 -2.53 1.54
C THR A 371 6.48 -2.35 0.01
N GLY A 372 6.90 -1.17 -0.46
CA GLY A 372 7.13 -0.81 -1.85
C GLY A 372 6.31 0.41 -2.28
N VAL A 373 5.13 0.17 -2.84
CA VAL A 373 4.20 1.23 -3.26
C VAL A 373 3.56 1.88 -2.04
N TRP A 374 3.33 1.09 -0.98
CA TRP A 374 2.69 1.56 0.24
C TRP A 374 3.59 1.43 1.46
N ASP A 375 3.60 2.47 2.29
CA ASP A 375 4.20 2.46 3.63
C ASP A 375 3.08 2.29 4.65
N TYR A 376 3.34 1.49 5.69
CA TYR A 376 2.40 1.31 6.79
C TYR A 376 3.06 1.58 8.13
N ILE A 377 2.29 2.20 9.02
CA ILE A 377 2.67 2.33 10.43
C ILE A 377 2.42 1.00 11.12
N THR A 378 3.45 0.48 11.81
CA THR A 378 3.45 -0.86 12.40
C THR A 378 3.41 -0.83 13.92
N GLY A 379 3.77 0.30 14.55
CA GLY A 379 3.71 0.44 16.00
C GLY A 379 3.90 1.86 16.50
N ILE A 380 3.51 2.08 17.76
CA ILE A 380 3.60 3.35 18.48
C ILE A 380 4.21 3.09 19.86
N ARG A 381 5.15 3.94 20.27
CA ARG A 381 5.80 3.94 21.59
C ARG A 381 5.50 5.25 22.30
N ILE A 382 5.21 5.17 23.60
CA ILE A 382 5.09 6.32 24.50
C ILE A 382 6.11 6.15 25.62
N MET A 383 6.87 7.21 25.92
CA MET A 383 7.86 7.27 26.99
C MET A 383 7.63 8.54 27.82
N GLY A 384 7.48 8.39 29.13
CA GLY A 384 7.48 9.52 30.06
C GLY A 384 8.89 10.06 30.30
N GLN A 385 9.01 11.34 30.70
CA GLN A 385 10.30 11.98 31.02
C GLN A 385 10.80 11.76 32.47
N GLY A 386 10.16 10.89 33.27
CA GLY A 386 10.59 10.58 34.64
C GLY A 386 11.84 9.69 34.74
N GLN A 387 12.49 9.65 35.91
CA GLN A 387 13.77 8.96 36.15
C GLN A 387 13.75 7.44 35.88
N ASP A 388 12.59 6.79 35.96
CA ASP A 388 12.41 5.35 35.63
C ASP A 388 11.81 5.08 34.23
N GLY A 389 11.53 6.14 33.45
CA GLY A 389 11.19 6.10 32.02
C GLY A 389 10.40 4.89 31.53
N GLU A 390 9.27 4.53 32.15
CA GLU A 390 8.45 3.40 31.69
C GLU A 390 8.02 3.63 30.23
N SER A 391 8.54 2.78 29.33
CA SER A 391 8.21 2.81 27.91
C SER A 391 7.11 1.80 27.61
N GLN A 392 6.01 2.27 27.04
CA GLN A 392 4.93 1.41 26.56
C GLN A 392 4.95 1.40 25.02
N PHE A 393 5.00 0.21 24.43
CA PHE A 393 5.00 0.02 22.99
C PHE A 393 3.80 -0.85 22.59
N ALA A 394 3.10 -0.49 21.53
CA ALA A 394 2.08 -1.34 20.90
C ALA A 394 2.39 -1.45 19.40
N GLY A 395 2.43 -2.68 18.89
CA GLY A 395 2.70 -2.96 17.48
C GLY A 395 3.92 -3.85 17.25
N TYR A 396 4.48 -3.71 16.05
CA TYR A 396 5.61 -4.48 15.54
C TYR A 396 6.76 -3.55 15.17
N LEU A 397 7.98 -3.92 15.55
CA LEU A 397 9.22 -3.25 15.14
C LEU A 397 10.10 -4.26 14.38
N PHE A 398 10.16 -4.11 13.05
CA PHE A 398 10.82 -5.04 12.12
C PHE A 398 12.28 -4.68 11.84
N ILE A 399 12.51 -3.40 11.55
CA ILE A 399 13.82 -2.79 11.29
C ILE A 399 13.88 -1.62 12.27
N ARG A 400 15.05 -1.21 12.77
CA ARG A 400 15.23 -0.09 13.72
C ARG A 400 14.87 1.29 13.10
N ASN A 401 13.77 1.37 12.38
CA ASN A 401 13.20 2.54 11.73
C ASN A 401 12.05 3.06 12.58
N GLU A 402 12.43 3.65 13.72
CA GLU A 402 11.52 4.31 14.63
C GLU A 402 11.85 5.82 14.61
N HIS A 403 10.82 6.65 14.48
CA HIS A 403 10.96 8.10 14.50
C HIS A 403 10.43 8.65 15.82
N PHE A 404 11.25 9.44 16.51
CA PHE A 404 10.92 9.98 17.82
C PHE A 404 10.59 11.48 17.77
N PHE A 405 9.62 11.89 18.58
CA PHE A 405 9.22 13.28 18.78
C PHE A 405 9.01 13.56 20.26
N ASP A 406 9.53 14.68 20.73
CA ASP A 406 9.27 15.20 22.07
C ASP A 406 8.11 16.20 22.02
N VAL A 407 7.11 16.02 22.88
CA VAL A 407 5.98 16.94 23.03
C VAL A 407 5.77 17.26 24.50
N THR A 408 5.41 18.52 24.80
CA THR A 408 5.16 18.98 26.17
C THR A 408 3.85 18.44 26.76
N ALA A 409 2.89 18.10 25.90
CA ALA A 409 1.71 17.30 26.19
C ALA A 409 1.21 16.69 24.88
N LEU A 410 0.77 15.44 24.89
CA LEU A 410 0.24 14.78 23.70
C LEU A 410 -1.26 15.09 23.55
N HIS A 411 -1.63 15.86 22.54
CA HIS A 411 -3.02 16.26 22.26
C HIS A 411 -3.70 15.34 21.24
N GLY A 412 -2.98 14.35 20.69
CA GLY A 412 -3.52 13.37 19.77
C GLY A 412 -2.73 13.28 18.47
N PHE A 413 -3.43 12.90 17.39
CA PHE A 413 -2.80 12.61 16.11
C PHE A 413 -3.61 13.16 14.94
N ARG A 414 -2.90 13.68 13.94
CA ARG A 414 -3.44 13.78 12.58
C ARG A 414 -3.03 12.53 11.82
N VAL A 415 -4.00 11.96 11.10
CA VAL A 415 -3.87 10.60 10.57
C VAL A 415 -4.08 10.59 9.07
N ALA A 416 -3.17 9.95 8.33
CA ALA A 416 -3.42 9.51 6.96
C ALA A 416 -3.80 8.03 6.97
N MET A 417 -5.08 7.73 6.72
CA MET A 417 -5.65 6.39 6.79
C MET A 417 -5.89 5.86 5.37
N GLY A 418 -5.27 4.73 5.02
CA GLY A 418 -5.52 4.02 3.78
C GLY A 418 -6.63 2.98 3.92
N ARG A 419 -7.06 2.39 2.80
CA ARG A 419 -8.13 1.37 2.77
C ARG A 419 -7.80 0.18 3.65
N ASN A 420 -6.54 -0.28 3.65
CA ASN A 420 -6.14 -1.49 4.36
C ASN A 420 -5.42 -1.22 5.70
N GLY A 421 -5.07 0.02 6.02
CA GLY A 421 -4.38 0.34 7.28
C GLY A 421 -3.81 1.75 7.34
N LEU A 422 -3.17 2.06 8.46
CA LEU A 422 -2.60 3.36 8.77
C LEU A 422 -1.32 3.61 7.97
N ARG A 423 -1.29 4.70 7.19
CA ARG A 423 -0.21 5.01 6.23
C ARG A 423 0.79 6.02 6.76
N ALA A 424 0.29 7.06 7.44
CA ALA A 424 1.12 8.08 8.04
C ALA A 424 0.48 8.70 9.28
N LEU A 425 1.33 9.25 10.15
CA LEU A 425 0.95 9.93 11.38
C LEU A 425 1.71 11.24 11.57
N GLN A 426 1.03 12.24 12.11
CA GLN A 426 1.62 13.40 12.77
C GLN A 426 1.23 13.40 14.24
N VAL A 427 2.23 13.62 15.10
CA VAL A 427 2.04 13.84 16.53
C VAL A 427 1.58 15.28 16.74
N ILE A 428 0.50 15.47 17.50
CA ILE A 428 -0.06 16.79 17.78
C ILE A 428 0.19 17.14 19.25
N GLY A 429 0.85 18.27 19.47
CA GLY A 429 1.05 18.88 20.78
C GLY A 429 0.08 20.03 21.06
N PRO A 430 0.34 20.84 22.12
CA PRO A 430 -0.47 21.98 22.47
C PRO A 430 -0.56 23.00 21.33
N ARG A 431 -1.66 23.77 21.30
CA ARG A 431 -1.93 24.79 20.25
C ARG A 431 -1.88 24.24 18.83
N HIS A 432 -2.22 22.95 18.65
CA HIS A 432 -2.18 22.25 17.37
C HIS A 432 -0.81 22.25 16.68
N GLN A 433 0.28 22.34 17.46
CA GLN A 433 1.62 22.16 16.92
C GLN A 433 1.77 20.72 16.41
N ALA A 434 1.98 20.56 15.11
CA ALA A 434 2.14 19.26 14.47
C ALA A 434 3.61 18.93 14.23
N SER A 435 3.99 17.68 14.46
CA SER A 435 5.27 17.15 13.98
C SER A 435 5.29 17.06 12.45
N ARG A 436 6.46 16.76 11.87
CA ARG A 436 6.50 16.24 10.48
C ARG A 436 5.73 14.92 10.38
N TRP A 437 5.22 14.62 9.20
CA TRP A 437 4.64 13.31 8.90
C TRP A 437 5.70 12.21 9.02
N VAL A 438 5.29 11.09 9.60
CA VAL A 438 6.01 9.80 9.52
C VAL A 438 5.20 8.87 8.64
N GLY A 439 5.84 8.27 7.63
CA GLY A 439 5.17 7.53 6.55
C GLY A 439 4.75 8.44 5.39
N ARG A 440 4.03 7.89 4.41
CA ARG A 440 3.56 8.60 3.21
C ARG A 440 2.11 9.07 3.38
N SER A 441 1.90 10.39 3.43
CA SER A 441 0.58 11.02 3.47
C SER A 441 0.05 11.44 2.10
N GLU A 442 0.91 11.47 1.08
CA GLU A 442 0.54 11.85 -0.28
C GLU A 442 -0.47 10.87 -0.86
N ASN A 443 -1.50 11.40 -1.54
CA ASN A 443 -2.54 10.60 -2.18
C ASN A 443 -3.29 9.64 -1.23
N VAL A 444 -3.35 9.97 0.07
CA VAL A 444 -4.05 9.21 1.11
C VAL A 444 -5.05 10.10 1.84
N PRO A 445 -6.27 9.63 2.18
CA PRO A 445 -7.24 10.38 2.96
C PRO A 445 -6.72 10.73 4.36
N ILE A 446 -6.97 11.98 4.75
CA ILE A 446 -6.49 12.56 6.00
C ILE A 446 -7.65 12.87 6.95
N SER A 447 -7.48 12.58 8.23
CA SER A 447 -8.46 12.89 9.27
C SER A 447 -7.82 13.59 10.47
N GLY A 448 -8.55 14.57 10.99
CA GLY A 448 -8.28 15.24 12.26
C GLY A 448 -9.04 14.64 13.45
N ARG A 449 -9.77 13.53 13.27
CA ARG A 449 -10.70 12.97 14.26
C ARG A 449 -10.05 12.60 15.59
N LEU A 450 -8.75 12.30 15.59
CA LEU A 450 -7.99 11.92 16.78
C LEU A 450 -7.22 13.10 17.39
N MET A 451 -7.58 14.34 17.05
CA MET A 451 -7.02 15.55 17.66
C MET A 451 -7.94 16.06 18.76
N THR A 452 -7.35 16.43 19.88
CA THR A 452 -8.08 16.85 21.08
C THR A 452 -7.61 18.25 21.50
N SER A 453 -8.45 19.01 22.21
CA SER A 453 -8.07 20.33 22.73
C SER A 453 -7.22 20.23 24.00
N GLY A 454 -7.29 19.11 24.72
CA GLY A 454 -6.49 18.81 25.91
C GLY A 454 -5.45 17.70 25.69
N GLN A 455 -4.81 17.25 26.77
CA GLN A 455 -3.92 16.09 26.73
C GLN A 455 -4.73 14.79 26.72
N ILE A 456 -4.36 13.84 25.86
CA ILE A 456 -4.93 12.50 25.85
C ILE A 456 -4.36 11.66 27.00
N THR A 457 -5.16 10.75 27.53
CA THR A 457 -4.78 9.88 28.66
C THR A 457 -4.41 8.47 28.21
N SER A 458 -4.96 8.00 27.10
CA SER A 458 -4.80 6.62 26.66
C SER A 458 -4.94 6.50 25.13
N ILE A 459 -4.26 5.50 24.56
CA ILE A 459 -4.29 5.18 23.13
C ILE A 459 -4.65 3.70 22.98
N ARG A 460 -5.57 3.35 22.08
CA ARG A 460 -5.78 1.96 21.63
C ARG A 460 -5.25 1.78 20.23
N VAL A 461 -4.50 0.71 20.03
CA VAL A 461 -3.89 0.34 18.76
C VAL A 461 -4.44 -1.02 18.35
N THR A 462 -5.23 -1.07 17.29
CA THR A 462 -5.67 -2.32 16.66
C THR A 462 -4.72 -2.67 15.53
N LEU A 463 -4.20 -3.89 15.58
CA LEU A 463 -3.18 -4.43 14.69
C LEU A 463 -3.77 -5.62 13.92
N ASP A 464 -3.35 -5.79 12.68
CA ASP A 464 -3.46 -7.07 11.99
C ASP A 464 -2.14 -7.86 12.12
N GLY A 465 -1.86 -8.75 11.18
CA GLY A 465 -0.62 -9.50 11.09
C GLY A 465 0.65 -8.65 11.08
N TYR A 466 0.66 -7.37 10.66
CA TYR A 466 1.88 -6.55 10.67
C TYR A 466 1.69 -5.02 10.78
N LYS A 467 0.50 -4.49 10.56
CA LYS A 467 0.23 -3.05 10.49
C LYS A 467 -0.91 -2.63 11.42
N ILE A 468 -0.96 -1.34 11.74
CA ILE A 468 -2.06 -0.75 12.49
C ILE A 468 -3.27 -0.57 11.55
N THR A 469 -4.41 -1.13 11.93
CA THR A 469 -5.68 -1.07 11.18
C THR A 469 -6.73 -0.20 11.87
N ALA A 470 -6.57 0.08 13.17
CA ALA A 470 -7.35 1.10 13.87
C ALA A 470 -6.51 1.80 14.94
N LEU A 471 -6.80 3.07 15.15
CA LEU A 471 -6.20 3.88 16.20
C LEU A 471 -7.31 4.64 16.93
N SER A 472 -7.30 4.58 18.25
CA SER A 472 -8.24 5.32 19.08
C SER A 472 -7.53 6.10 20.17
N VAL A 473 -8.08 7.27 20.51
CA VAL A 473 -7.60 8.10 21.61
C VAL A 473 -8.71 8.34 22.62
N HIS A 474 -8.31 8.46 23.88
CA HIS A 474 -9.18 8.83 24.97
C HIS A 474 -8.65 10.11 25.63
N ALA A 475 -9.53 11.07 25.89
CA ALA A 475 -9.23 12.30 26.61
C ALA A 475 -10.17 12.43 27.81
N ARG A 476 -9.72 13.12 28.87
CA ARG A 476 -10.51 13.34 30.08
C ARG A 476 -11.77 14.18 29.77
N GLN A 477 -12.91 13.78 30.33
CA GLN A 477 -14.14 14.58 30.31
C GLN A 477 -13.98 15.82 31.23
N THR A 478 -14.60 16.94 30.85
CA THR A 478 -14.76 18.11 31.72
C THR A 478 -15.81 17.86 32.79
N ASP A 479 -15.83 18.68 33.85
CA ASP A 479 -16.85 18.65 34.90
C ASP A 479 -18.28 18.91 34.35
N ASP A 480 -18.39 19.48 33.14
CA ASP A 480 -19.65 19.69 32.41
C ASP A 480 -20.11 18.44 31.61
N GLY A 481 -19.42 17.31 31.72
CA GLY A 481 -19.74 16.05 31.04
C GLY A 481 -19.32 15.98 29.56
N HIS A 482 -18.69 17.03 29.01
CA HIS A 482 -18.23 17.09 27.62
C HIS A 482 -16.74 16.73 27.49
N THR A 483 -16.34 16.08 26.40
CA THR A 483 -14.93 15.73 26.15
C THR A 483 -14.17 16.88 25.48
N HIS A 484 -12.90 17.10 25.85
CA HIS A 484 -12.01 18.13 25.27
C HIS A 484 -11.52 17.76 23.85
N PHE A 485 -12.41 17.69 22.86
CA PHE A 485 -12.03 17.51 21.46
C PHE A 485 -12.30 18.80 20.67
N ALA A 486 -11.48 19.10 19.66
CA ALA A 486 -11.72 20.25 18.80
C ALA A 486 -13.04 20.05 18.03
N GLU A 487 -14.00 20.96 18.20
CA GLU A 487 -15.25 21.09 17.44
C GLU A 487 -15.86 19.75 16.99
N THR A 488 -16.29 18.95 17.95
CA THR A 488 -16.75 17.55 17.78
C THR A 488 -17.96 17.34 16.90
N GLU A 489 -18.59 18.40 16.41
CA GLU A 489 -19.81 18.31 15.60
C GLU A 489 -19.53 18.41 14.10
N SER A 490 -18.48 19.14 13.69
CA SER A 490 -18.22 19.39 12.27
C SER A 490 -17.69 18.15 11.55
N LEU A 491 -18.25 17.85 10.37
CA LEU A 491 -17.74 16.90 9.38
C LEU A 491 -16.29 17.19 9.01
N ARG A 492 -15.86 18.46 9.01
CA ARG A 492 -14.48 18.84 8.73
C ARG A 492 -13.49 18.16 9.68
N HIS A 493 -13.83 18.07 10.96
CA HIS A 493 -12.99 17.50 12.00
C HIS A 493 -13.25 16.00 12.20
N THR A 494 -14.46 15.54 11.94
CA THR A 494 -14.87 14.17 12.23
C THR A 494 -14.80 13.22 11.04
N ALA A 495 -14.81 13.67 9.79
CA ALA A 495 -14.70 12.80 8.63
C ALA A 495 -13.24 12.48 8.26
N ILE A 496 -13.07 11.61 7.26
CA ILE A 496 -11.81 11.34 6.60
C ILE A 496 -11.89 12.01 5.23
N TRP A 497 -10.96 12.90 4.90
CA TRP A 497 -11.05 13.75 3.73
C TRP A 497 -9.95 13.45 2.72
N TYR A 498 -10.30 13.53 1.44
CA TYR A 498 -9.35 13.46 0.33
C TYR A 498 -9.50 14.69 -0.58
N PRO A 499 -8.41 15.34 -0.99
CA PRO A 499 -7.02 15.02 -0.63
C PRO A 499 -6.64 15.44 0.81
N ASN A 500 -7.22 16.52 1.31
CA ASN A 500 -7.03 17.05 2.67
C ASN A 500 -8.37 17.51 3.24
N PRO A 501 -8.52 17.70 4.57
CA PRO A 501 -9.69 18.38 5.11
C PRO A 501 -9.89 19.75 4.44
N PRO A 502 -11.10 20.11 4.00
CA PRO A 502 -11.35 21.43 3.42
C PRO A 502 -10.95 22.54 4.40
N PRO A 503 -10.42 23.69 3.95
CA PRO A 503 -10.03 24.79 4.82
C PRO A 503 -11.24 25.48 5.46
N ALA A 504 -11.05 26.08 6.64
CA ALA A 504 -12.11 26.72 7.42
C ALA A 504 -12.84 27.87 6.70
N SER A 505 -12.23 28.44 5.65
CA SER A 505 -12.85 29.46 4.79
C SER A 505 -14.03 28.93 3.97
N LEU A 506 -14.11 27.62 3.72
CA LEU A 506 -15.16 27.01 2.91
C LEU A 506 -16.34 26.59 3.78
N VAL A 507 -17.57 26.88 3.35
CA VAL A 507 -18.79 26.50 4.06
C VAL A 507 -19.32 25.17 3.51
N LEU A 508 -19.34 24.13 4.35
CA LEU A 508 -19.75 22.77 3.95
C LEU A 508 -21.26 22.52 4.01
N ASN A 509 -22.02 23.41 4.66
CA ASN A 509 -23.47 23.25 4.91
C ASN A 509 -23.87 21.82 5.32
N GLU A 510 -23.23 21.30 6.37
CA GLU A 510 -23.21 19.88 6.72
C GLU A 510 -24.60 19.28 7.00
N ALA A 511 -25.57 20.11 7.42
CA ALA A 511 -26.96 19.71 7.62
C ALA A 511 -27.65 19.23 6.32
N SER A 512 -27.11 19.63 5.17
CA SER A 512 -27.59 19.24 3.84
C SER A 512 -26.88 18.01 3.29
N PHE A 513 -25.94 17.44 4.04
CA PHE A 513 -25.24 16.24 3.62
C PHE A 513 -26.19 15.06 3.58
N THR A 514 -26.27 14.43 2.42
CA THR A 514 -27.32 13.46 2.15
C THR A 514 -27.16 12.17 2.97
N ASN A 515 -28.28 11.52 3.28
CA ASN A 515 -28.37 10.17 3.87
C ASN A 515 -27.53 9.99 5.16
N MET A 516 -27.60 10.97 6.08
CA MET A 516 -26.88 11.03 7.36
C MET A 516 -26.80 9.67 8.10
N TYR A 517 -25.69 8.97 7.90
CA TYR A 517 -25.20 7.92 8.79
C TYR A 517 -23.93 8.46 9.46
N PRO A 518 -23.59 8.05 10.70
CA PRO A 518 -22.33 8.49 11.28
C PRO A 518 -21.15 7.94 10.45
N LEU A 519 -20.55 8.80 9.62
CA LEU A 519 -19.22 8.66 8.98
C LEU A 519 -18.09 8.35 10.00
N ARG A 520 -18.43 8.27 11.29
CA ARG A 520 -17.54 8.05 12.43
C ARG A 520 -17.19 6.58 12.63
N THR A 521 -18.00 5.63 12.16
CA THR A 521 -17.82 4.20 12.47
C THR A 521 -17.27 3.36 11.33
N VAL A 522 -17.39 3.83 10.08
CA VAL A 522 -16.95 3.11 8.87
C VAL A 522 -15.86 3.92 8.13
N TYR A 523 -14.93 3.23 7.48
CA TYR A 523 -13.96 3.85 6.60
C TYR A 523 -14.63 4.32 5.29
N GLU A 524 -15.06 5.56 5.26
CA GLU A 524 -15.68 6.20 4.09
C GLU A 524 -15.07 7.59 3.85
N PRO A 525 -13.98 7.66 3.07
CA PRO A 525 -13.38 8.95 2.72
C PRO A 525 -14.34 9.85 1.92
N LEU A 526 -14.46 11.10 2.34
CA LEU A 526 -15.08 12.18 1.59
C LEU A 526 -14.05 12.81 0.65
N CYS A 527 -14.32 12.73 -0.64
CA CYS A 527 -13.56 13.45 -1.66
C CYS A 527 -14.23 14.78 -1.92
N TRP A 528 -13.47 15.83 -2.17
CA TRP A 528 -14.03 17.14 -2.48
C TRP A 528 -13.26 17.87 -3.56
N VAL A 529 -13.96 18.82 -4.19
CA VAL A 529 -13.42 19.72 -5.21
C VAL A 529 -13.91 21.14 -4.93
N ASN A 530 -13.06 22.13 -5.19
CA ASN A 530 -13.44 23.54 -5.29
C ASN A 530 -13.25 24.00 -6.73
N PHE A 531 -14.31 23.93 -7.53
CA PHE A 531 -14.29 24.35 -8.92
C PHE A 531 -14.40 25.88 -9.08
N GLY A 532 -14.91 26.60 -8.07
CA GLY A 532 -15.00 28.05 -8.04
C GLY A 532 -13.67 28.72 -7.72
N GLY A 533 -12.70 27.98 -7.16
CA GLY A 533 -11.44 28.57 -6.68
C GLY A 533 -11.62 29.38 -5.40
N ASP A 534 -10.53 29.93 -4.86
CA ASP A 534 -10.59 30.78 -3.66
C ASP A 534 -11.45 32.01 -3.94
N ARG A 535 -12.48 32.23 -3.13
CA ARG A 535 -13.45 33.34 -3.27
C ARG A 535 -14.08 33.41 -4.66
N GLY A 536 -14.35 32.25 -5.26
CA GLY A 536 -15.07 32.17 -6.54
C GLY A 536 -14.29 32.71 -7.75
N CYS A 537 -12.98 32.92 -7.64
CA CYS A 537 -12.15 33.55 -8.68
C CYS A 537 -12.15 32.81 -10.04
N ARG A 538 -12.49 31.52 -10.06
CA ARG A 538 -12.55 30.69 -11.28
C ARG A 538 -13.96 30.56 -11.86
N LEU A 539 -15.00 31.10 -11.20
CA LEU A 539 -16.38 30.99 -11.68
C LEU A 539 -16.57 31.67 -13.05
N SER A 540 -15.89 32.80 -13.28
CA SER A 540 -15.94 33.51 -14.56
C SER A 540 -15.27 32.77 -15.71
N SER A 541 -14.38 31.81 -15.40
CA SER A 541 -13.65 31.03 -16.41
C SER A 541 -14.25 29.63 -16.61
N LEU A 542 -15.30 29.28 -15.86
CA LEU A 542 -15.93 27.96 -15.92
C LEU A 542 -16.71 27.80 -17.23
N GLN A 543 -16.31 26.84 -18.06
CA GLN A 543 -16.95 26.53 -19.34
C GLN A 543 -17.98 25.41 -19.25
N GLY A 544 -17.97 24.65 -18.15
CA GLY A 544 -18.88 23.52 -17.97
C GLY A 544 -18.27 22.37 -17.19
N PHE A 545 -18.84 21.18 -17.38
CA PHE A 545 -18.30 19.94 -16.83
C PHE A 545 -18.56 18.75 -17.75
N ILE A 546 -17.67 17.76 -17.66
CA ILE A 546 -17.76 16.42 -18.25
C ILE A 546 -18.30 15.47 -17.19
N TYR A 547 -19.10 14.48 -17.61
CA TYR A 547 -19.67 13.47 -16.74
C TYR A 547 -19.69 12.09 -17.43
N ASN A 548 -19.77 11.00 -16.66
CA ASN A 548 -19.96 9.66 -17.23
C ASN A 548 -21.44 9.42 -17.58
N GLU A 549 -21.72 8.93 -18.78
CA GLU A 549 -23.04 8.41 -19.13
C GLU A 549 -23.21 6.98 -18.60
N GLY A 550 -24.31 6.74 -17.88
CA GLY A 550 -24.56 5.46 -17.23
C GLY A 550 -25.85 5.47 -16.41
N SER A 551 -26.14 4.34 -15.77
CA SER A 551 -27.30 4.20 -14.89
C SER A 551 -27.19 5.05 -13.62
N THR A 552 -25.97 5.39 -13.19
CA THR A 552 -25.68 6.14 -11.96
C THR A 552 -24.54 7.15 -12.18
N PRO A 553 -24.50 8.27 -11.43
CA PRO A 553 -23.39 9.21 -11.48
C PRO A 553 -22.13 8.63 -10.83
N GLN A 554 -21.02 8.64 -11.58
CA GLN A 554 -19.72 8.07 -11.16
C GLN A 554 -18.58 9.09 -11.08
N GLY A 555 -18.69 10.19 -11.83
CA GLY A 555 -17.65 11.20 -11.93
C GLY A 555 -18.14 12.51 -12.57
N LEU A 556 -17.51 13.60 -12.16
CA LEU A 556 -17.66 14.97 -12.65
C LEU A 556 -16.28 15.59 -12.80
N ARG A 557 -15.95 16.15 -13.97
CA ARG A 557 -14.72 16.90 -14.21
C ARG A 557 -15.05 18.28 -14.74
N PHE A 558 -14.59 19.33 -14.07
CA PHE A 558 -14.91 20.71 -14.44
C PHE A 558 -13.95 21.25 -15.50
N LEU A 559 -14.48 22.01 -16.44
CA LEU A 559 -13.76 22.56 -17.60
C LEU A 559 -13.67 24.07 -17.50
N TYR A 560 -12.55 24.62 -17.96
CA TYR A 560 -12.31 26.05 -17.93
C TYR A 560 -11.68 26.56 -19.23
N ASP A 561 -11.68 27.88 -19.39
CA ASP A 561 -11.04 28.54 -20.54
C ASP A 561 -9.51 28.52 -20.43
N ASP A 562 -8.84 27.77 -21.30
CA ASP A 562 -7.38 27.51 -21.32
C ASP A 562 -6.50 28.77 -21.54
N ALA A 563 -7.11 29.96 -21.69
CA ALA A 563 -6.41 31.20 -22.02
C ALA A 563 -5.54 31.80 -20.89
N ALA A 564 -5.64 31.33 -19.64
CA ALA A 564 -4.82 31.81 -18.53
C ALA A 564 -3.72 30.80 -18.15
N GLU A 565 -2.44 31.23 -18.13
CA GLU A 565 -1.32 30.35 -17.72
C GLU A 565 -1.47 29.77 -16.31
N GLU A 566 -2.20 30.45 -15.42
CA GLU A 566 -2.55 30.02 -14.06
C GLU A 566 -3.51 28.80 -14.02
N MET A 567 -4.06 28.40 -15.16
CA MET A 567 -5.08 27.36 -15.28
C MET A 567 -4.59 26.05 -15.91
N ARG A 568 -3.28 25.91 -16.22
CA ARG A 568 -2.73 24.63 -16.72
C ARG A 568 -2.92 23.46 -15.71
N ASP A 569 -2.96 23.77 -14.42
CA ASP A 569 -3.27 22.81 -13.33
C ASP A 569 -4.79 22.57 -13.12
N ALA A 570 -5.66 23.36 -13.76
CA ALA A 570 -7.13 23.26 -13.61
C ALA A 570 -7.74 22.03 -14.32
N SER A 571 -6.95 21.35 -15.17
CA SER A 571 -7.27 20.09 -15.85
C SER A 571 -7.59 18.92 -14.88
N LEU A 572 -7.38 19.10 -13.58
CA LEU A 572 -7.51 18.07 -12.52
C LEU A 572 -8.67 18.28 -11.53
N VAL A 573 -9.56 19.26 -11.72
CA VAL A 573 -10.71 19.47 -10.81
C VAL A 573 -11.79 18.41 -11.07
N GLN A 574 -11.64 17.25 -10.42
CA GLN A 574 -12.50 16.08 -10.60
C GLN A 574 -13.04 15.54 -9.27
N LEU A 575 -14.35 15.28 -9.25
CA LEU A 575 -15.03 14.52 -8.21
C LEU A 575 -15.47 13.18 -8.80
N GLY A 576 -15.00 12.06 -8.25
CA GLY A 576 -15.26 10.71 -8.75
C GLY A 576 -14.20 10.26 -9.75
N GLY A 577 -14.56 9.33 -10.64
CA GLY A 577 -13.63 8.73 -11.60
C GLY A 577 -14.09 8.90 -13.04
N ILE A 578 -13.44 9.79 -13.80
CA ILE A 578 -13.49 9.88 -15.27
C ILE A 578 -12.09 9.59 -15.78
N SER A 579 -11.95 8.64 -16.71
CA SER A 579 -10.65 8.28 -17.29
C SER A 579 -10.22 9.26 -18.38
N ASP A 580 -8.92 9.51 -18.48
CA ASP A 580 -8.38 10.36 -19.55
C ASP A 580 -8.62 9.76 -20.94
N ASN A 581 -8.74 8.44 -21.03
CA ASN A 581 -9.10 7.76 -22.27
C ASN A 581 -10.58 7.98 -22.66
N GLU A 582 -11.45 8.27 -21.69
CA GLU A 582 -12.89 8.52 -21.92
C GLU A 582 -13.17 9.99 -22.27
N LEU A 583 -12.24 10.91 -21.96
CA LEU A 583 -12.41 12.35 -22.18
C LEU A 583 -12.85 12.76 -23.59
N PRO A 584 -12.30 12.20 -24.70
CA PRO A 584 -12.63 12.67 -26.04
C PRO A 584 -14.11 12.49 -26.38
N ASP A 585 -14.69 11.39 -25.91
CA ASP A 585 -16.07 10.97 -26.23
C ASP A 585 -17.06 11.25 -25.08
N ALA A 586 -16.56 11.71 -23.93
CA ALA A 586 -17.40 11.92 -22.75
C ALA A 586 -18.37 13.10 -22.95
N PRO A 587 -19.64 12.92 -22.54
CA PRO A 587 -20.64 13.95 -22.70
C PRO A 587 -20.36 15.16 -21.80
N ARG A 588 -20.75 16.34 -22.29
CA ARG A 588 -20.45 17.63 -21.66
C ARG A 588 -21.70 18.48 -21.45
N PHE A 589 -21.74 19.20 -20.34
CA PHE A 589 -22.71 20.27 -20.10
C PHE A 589 -21.96 21.60 -20.04
N THR A 590 -22.29 22.52 -20.96
CA THR A 590 -21.64 23.83 -21.05
C THR A 590 -22.23 24.81 -20.04
N ILE A 591 -21.41 25.73 -19.52
CA ILE A 591 -21.76 26.83 -18.62
C ILE A 591 -21.06 28.09 -19.16
N ASP A 592 -21.80 29.19 -19.30
CA ASP A 592 -21.24 30.48 -19.69
C ASP A 592 -20.74 31.25 -18.45
N GLY A 593 -19.63 30.79 -17.87
CA GLY A 593 -19.00 31.44 -16.72
C GLY A 593 -18.66 32.90 -17.01
N THR A 594 -18.18 33.20 -18.22
CA THR A 594 -17.83 34.56 -18.66
C THR A 594 -19.01 35.52 -18.63
N GLY A 595 -20.20 35.03 -18.96
CA GLY A 595 -21.46 35.77 -18.87
C GLY A 595 -22.12 35.70 -17.48
N GLY A 596 -21.44 35.17 -16.46
CA GLY A 596 -21.94 35.10 -15.08
C GLY A 596 -22.92 33.95 -14.82
N GLU A 597 -23.00 32.96 -15.71
CA GLU A 597 -23.72 31.72 -15.44
C GLU A 597 -22.96 30.88 -14.41
N ARG A 598 -23.67 30.37 -13.41
CA ARG A 598 -23.09 29.56 -12.33
C ARG A 598 -24.07 28.51 -11.85
N ILE A 599 -23.53 27.42 -11.30
CA ILE A 599 -24.30 26.40 -10.59
C ILE A 599 -24.91 27.05 -9.34
N CYS A 600 -26.23 26.89 -9.15
CA CYS A 600 -26.94 27.47 -8.02
C CYS A 600 -27.73 26.46 -7.20
N SER A 601 -28.05 25.29 -7.74
CA SER A 601 -28.72 24.23 -6.99
C SER A 601 -28.39 22.83 -7.50
N LEU A 602 -28.47 21.87 -6.58
CA LEU A 602 -28.30 20.45 -6.84
C LEU A 602 -29.47 19.68 -6.20
N SER A 603 -29.93 18.64 -6.89
CA SER A 603 -30.88 17.67 -6.33
C SER A 603 -30.50 16.26 -6.72
N VAL A 604 -30.82 15.29 -5.86
CA VAL A 604 -30.40 13.89 -6.01
C VAL A 604 -31.60 12.95 -5.81
N GLY A 605 -31.67 11.91 -6.64
CA GLY A 605 -32.61 10.81 -6.47
C GLY A 605 -31.94 9.62 -5.79
N PHE A 606 -32.47 9.19 -4.66
CA PHE A 606 -31.92 8.06 -3.89
C PHE A 606 -32.64 6.77 -4.21
N ARG A 607 -31.87 5.74 -4.58
CA ARG A 607 -32.38 4.37 -4.63
C ARG A 607 -32.00 3.65 -3.35
N ARG A 608 -32.97 3.38 -2.49
CA ARG A 608 -32.81 2.44 -1.38
C ARG A 608 -32.84 1.02 -1.93
N LEU A 609 -31.92 0.21 -1.47
CA LEU A 609 -31.99 -1.21 -1.78
C LEU A 609 -32.79 -1.89 -0.68
N PRO A 610 -33.58 -2.93 -1.02
CA PRO A 610 -34.19 -3.75 0.00
C PRO A 610 -33.12 -4.19 1.02
N GLU A 611 -33.53 -4.32 2.28
CA GLU A 611 -32.90 -5.32 3.15
C GLU A 611 -32.99 -6.70 2.42
N ASP A 612 -32.49 -7.84 2.81
CA ASP A 612 -32.56 -9.08 2.00
C ASP A 612 -31.86 -9.16 0.61
N ASP A 613 -31.63 -8.07 -0.16
CA ASP A 613 -30.92 -8.16 -1.44
C ASP A 613 -29.40 -8.19 -1.24
N ALA A 614 -28.92 -9.33 -0.73
CA ALA A 614 -27.51 -9.61 -0.48
C ALA A 614 -26.69 -9.83 -1.78
N SER A 615 -27.33 -9.78 -2.96
CA SER A 615 -26.70 -10.14 -4.24
C SER A 615 -25.89 -9.01 -4.88
N THR A 616 -26.11 -7.76 -4.47
CA THR A 616 -25.65 -6.59 -5.23
C THR A 616 -24.41 -5.92 -4.67
N GLY A 617 -23.88 -6.32 -3.50
CA GLY A 617 -22.67 -5.70 -2.91
C GLY A 617 -22.84 -4.26 -2.41
N TYR A 618 -24.00 -3.63 -2.65
CA TYR A 618 -24.35 -2.31 -2.16
C TYR A 618 -24.88 -2.34 -0.71
N ARG A 619 -24.80 -1.20 -0.02
CA ARG A 619 -25.30 -1.04 1.35
C ARG A 619 -26.84 -0.95 1.37
N PRO A 620 -27.50 -1.39 2.47
CA PRO A 620 -28.96 -1.25 2.65
C PRO A 620 -29.44 0.21 2.52
N ASP A 621 -28.55 1.15 2.86
CA ASP A 621 -28.81 2.59 2.88
C ASP A 621 -29.00 3.19 1.46
N GLY A 622 -28.72 2.42 0.40
CA GLY A 622 -28.89 2.83 -0.99
C GLY A 622 -27.72 3.61 -1.57
N PHE A 623 -27.95 4.21 -2.73
CA PHE A 623 -26.99 5.05 -3.45
C PHE A 623 -27.70 6.15 -4.25
N ILE A 624 -26.93 7.13 -4.73
CA ILE A 624 -27.44 8.17 -5.62
C ILE A 624 -27.66 7.57 -7.01
N GLN A 625 -28.93 7.42 -7.41
CA GLN A 625 -29.30 6.89 -8.71
C GLN A 625 -29.13 7.95 -9.81
N TYR A 626 -29.53 9.18 -9.52
CA TYR A 626 -29.35 10.30 -10.44
C TYR A 626 -29.06 11.60 -9.69
N LEU A 627 -28.36 12.51 -10.36
CA LEU A 627 -27.98 13.83 -9.89
C LEU A 627 -28.45 14.87 -10.90
N THR A 628 -29.17 15.90 -10.45
CA THR A 628 -29.56 17.05 -11.25
C THR A 628 -28.82 18.29 -10.77
N ILE A 629 -28.14 18.96 -11.69
CA ILE A 629 -27.40 20.21 -11.45
C ILE A 629 -28.12 21.33 -12.20
N THR A 630 -28.40 22.44 -11.54
CA THR A 630 -29.12 23.59 -12.13
C THR A 630 -28.32 24.88 -11.97
N THR A 631 -28.39 25.72 -13.00
CA THR A 631 -27.72 27.02 -13.10
C THR A 631 -28.66 28.17 -12.74
N ASN A 632 -28.08 29.32 -12.39
CA ASN A 632 -28.82 30.57 -12.15
C ASN A 632 -29.57 31.12 -13.38
N ARG A 633 -29.34 30.56 -14.57
CA ARG A 633 -30.08 30.86 -15.81
C ARG A 633 -31.24 29.88 -16.07
N GLY A 634 -31.53 28.98 -15.13
CA GLY A 634 -32.62 28.00 -15.24
C GLY A 634 -32.30 26.79 -16.13
N ARG A 635 -31.06 26.67 -16.65
CA ARG A 635 -30.61 25.46 -17.36
C ARG A 635 -30.26 24.39 -16.34
N SER A 636 -30.67 23.16 -16.61
CA SER A 636 -30.38 22.00 -15.76
C SER A 636 -29.86 20.80 -16.55
N LYS A 637 -29.14 19.93 -15.87
CA LYS A 637 -28.68 18.64 -16.40
C LYS A 637 -28.85 17.55 -15.37
N THR A 638 -29.53 16.47 -15.77
CA THR A 638 -29.64 15.23 -14.99
C THR A 638 -28.65 14.19 -15.51
N ILE A 639 -27.95 13.54 -14.58
CA ILE A 639 -26.92 12.51 -14.80
C ILE A 639 -27.38 11.25 -14.08
N GLY A 640 -27.31 10.09 -14.74
CA GLY A 640 -27.87 8.84 -14.25
C GLY A 640 -29.28 8.56 -14.79
N GLN A 641 -29.80 7.37 -14.51
CA GLN A 641 -31.13 6.97 -14.94
C GLN A 641 -32.18 7.64 -14.06
N PHE A 642 -32.88 8.63 -14.62
CA PHE A 642 -33.98 9.30 -13.95
C PHE A 642 -35.14 8.33 -13.71
N ASP A 643 -35.67 8.37 -12.50
CA ASP A 643 -36.76 7.52 -12.03
C ASP A 643 -37.72 8.40 -11.23
N ARG A 644 -38.96 8.52 -11.72
CA ARG A 644 -39.98 9.42 -11.14
C ARG A 644 -40.49 8.92 -9.80
N ASP A 645 -40.31 7.63 -9.53
CA ASP A 645 -40.82 6.98 -8.33
C ASP A 645 -39.83 7.12 -7.16
N LEU A 646 -38.63 7.66 -7.40
CA LEU A 646 -37.64 7.92 -6.35
C LEU A 646 -37.85 9.29 -5.68
N GLU A 647 -37.71 9.33 -4.36
CA GLU A 647 -37.69 10.56 -3.57
C GLU A 647 -36.51 11.45 -4.00
N MET A 648 -36.84 12.62 -4.55
CA MET A 648 -35.86 13.66 -4.87
C MET A 648 -35.56 14.48 -3.63
N ARG A 649 -34.27 14.71 -3.35
CA ARG A 649 -33.82 15.58 -2.27
C ARG A 649 -32.95 16.70 -2.81
N ASP A 650 -33.27 17.91 -2.40
CA ASP A 650 -32.43 19.07 -2.66
C ASP A 650 -31.21 19.06 -1.74
N VAL A 651 -30.08 19.51 -2.28
CA VAL A 651 -28.82 19.70 -1.54
C VAL A 651 -28.50 21.19 -1.55
N PRO A 652 -29.10 21.98 -0.64
CA PRO A 652 -28.97 23.43 -0.68
C PRO A 652 -27.55 23.89 -0.29
N ALA A 653 -27.16 25.06 -0.80
CA ALA A 653 -26.01 25.80 -0.31
C ALA A 653 -26.34 26.51 1.02
N ALA A 654 -25.32 26.97 1.74
CA ALA A 654 -25.57 27.78 2.93
C ALA A 654 -26.27 29.11 2.53
N PRO A 655 -27.24 29.61 3.32
CA PRO A 655 -27.92 30.86 3.00
C PRO A 655 -26.92 32.03 2.82
N GLY A 656 -27.09 32.81 1.75
CA GLY A 656 -26.22 33.97 1.46
C GLY A 656 -24.82 33.62 0.95
N THR A 657 -24.61 32.39 0.51
CA THR A 657 -23.35 31.93 -0.11
C THR A 657 -23.55 31.54 -1.56
N THR A 658 -22.46 31.43 -2.31
CA THR A 658 -22.45 30.91 -3.68
C THR A 658 -21.77 29.55 -3.72
N ILE A 659 -22.31 28.61 -4.51
CA ILE A 659 -21.73 27.28 -4.70
C ILE A 659 -20.40 27.40 -5.45
N THR A 660 -19.32 26.93 -4.84
CA THR A 660 -17.97 26.91 -5.42
C THR A 660 -17.38 25.50 -5.46
N GLY A 661 -17.98 24.52 -4.80
CA GLY A 661 -17.45 23.17 -4.79
C GLY A 661 -18.46 22.11 -4.40
N LEU A 662 -18.00 20.87 -4.40
CA LEU A 662 -18.79 19.68 -4.07
C LEU A 662 -17.95 18.72 -3.24
N TYR A 663 -18.61 17.92 -2.39
CA TYR A 663 -17.96 16.81 -1.71
C TYR A 663 -18.87 15.57 -1.70
N ALA A 664 -18.27 14.38 -1.77
CA ALA A 664 -18.99 13.12 -1.83
C ALA A 664 -18.14 11.98 -1.27
N ASN A 665 -18.78 10.93 -0.73
CA ASN A 665 -18.15 9.61 -0.61
C ASN A 665 -18.54 8.75 -1.81
N ARG A 666 -17.63 7.87 -2.22
CA ARG A 666 -17.83 6.91 -3.31
C ARG A 666 -17.83 5.51 -2.75
N GLY A 667 -18.87 4.73 -3.07
CA GLY A 667 -18.96 3.32 -2.70
C GLY A 667 -17.99 2.45 -3.51
N ASP A 668 -17.88 1.17 -3.13
CA ASP A 668 -16.99 0.20 -3.79
C ASP A 668 -17.37 -0.06 -5.26
N GLU A 669 -18.64 0.14 -5.62
CA GLU A 669 -19.21 0.02 -6.96
C GLU A 669 -19.01 1.27 -7.84
N ARG A 670 -18.10 2.18 -7.46
CA ARG A 670 -17.81 3.42 -8.20
C ARG A 670 -18.95 4.45 -8.25
N VAL A 671 -20.03 4.23 -7.51
CA VAL A 671 -21.18 5.15 -7.41
C VAL A 671 -21.03 6.13 -6.26
N PHE A 672 -21.62 7.32 -6.38
CA PHE A 672 -21.77 8.22 -5.23
C PHE A 672 -22.82 7.68 -4.26
N VAL A 673 -22.46 7.63 -2.97
CA VAL A 673 -23.36 7.22 -1.89
C VAL A 673 -24.00 8.45 -1.26
N ASN A 674 -23.18 9.46 -0.96
CA ASN A 674 -23.59 10.74 -0.42
C ASN A 674 -22.96 11.89 -1.21
N LEU A 675 -23.64 13.03 -1.22
CA LEU A 675 -23.21 14.27 -1.85
C LEU A 675 -23.52 15.45 -0.92
N GLY A 676 -22.64 16.44 -0.94
CA GLY A 676 -22.82 17.72 -0.29
C GLY A 676 -22.21 18.85 -1.12
N VAL A 677 -22.52 20.08 -0.73
CA VAL A 677 -22.16 21.29 -1.45
C VAL A 677 -21.17 22.10 -0.64
N ILE A 678 -20.13 22.61 -1.32
CA ILE A 678 -19.22 23.60 -0.77
C ILE A 678 -19.60 24.96 -1.32
N SER A 679 -19.65 25.95 -0.44
CA SER A 679 -20.06 27.30 -0.77
C SER A 679 -19.22 28.35 -0.05
N GLU A 680 -19.19 29.56 -0.61
CA GLU A 680 -18.38 30.68 -0.12
C GLU A 680 -19.19 31.99 -0.09
N HIS A 681 -18.83 32.87 0.84
CA HIS A 681 -19.30 34.26 0.84
C HIS A 681 -18.47 35.04 -0.19
N LEU A 682 -19.11 35.41 -1.31
CA LEU A 682 -18.50 36.15 -2.42
C LEU A 682 -18.72 37.65 -2.30
#